data_AF-A0A2N1UKH0-F1
#
_entry.id   AF-A0A2N1UKH0-F1
#
_cell.length_a   1.000
_cell.length_b   1.000
_cell.length_c   1.000
_cell.angle_alpha   90.00
_cell.angle_beta   90.00
_cell.angle_gamma   90.00
#
_symmetry.space_group_name_H-M   'P 1'
#
loop_
_entity.id
_entity.type
_entity.pdbx_description
1 polymer ?
#
loop_
_entity_poly.entity_id
_entity_poly.type
_entity_poly.pdbx_seq_one_letter_code
_entity_poly.pdbx_strand_id
1 'polypeptide(L)'
;MTSRSHWRSLQVCCLSCLKSRADKKRIRFLTITNSLAFISGFSLIFIALGASSSVAGKFLFEYQDWIRIIGGILVIFFGLFVSGIIRLDFLSREKKFHLSGKPAGYIGTFFVGMTFAAAWTPCIGPILGTILVYASSKGSAAYGFKLLSVYSLGLALPFFLSSLMFNSFLSYSVKIRKYMRVIMIASGLLLIVFGILLLTNNVRQLTSFFPDMGMFACSGDDTARDDKHKQQKYSPSKYASPPLVLSVLPVESAGAMYERFLPLKYYLENQLKRPVIIKVAKDYESAVRGIGEGVVHLAFLDPAAYCEVMAQYKNRVVPLVRSMGKEGATSRSVLVVKDNSGIEKAADVKGKRLALGNKQSSFSYLIPLAMLNDVGLRVNDFASVDFLEQEDRVALSVLIGDHEVGALSESVARKYTGDGLKIIKTSEAIPSFVLCASNILPQEIKTAVVKVLGSLQGRGTISAIDSDIEGFAAAEDRDFDVIRVMIKNLTGKDYIEYRPKTIKVAVLPLYSAITIYNRYDPLMRYLSQKTGYEFKLVIPKDFEDFMRVVKSGKVDFSYQNPYIFALIDREVDIKPLVTTIGEDSPSEGSKDNGDSYRGVIITRQDSAIRNISGLRNKKILITSPMSAGGYLSQRLFLMKAGIDTEKDMKIIDAKRQENVILGVYRGEADAGFVRGSALVVWKDAVDMKKIRVLARTTPIPNWPFAACGKSNPSLVGEVKRLLIDLKDEAILQAARIKGFKAAGDADFEVFRQY
;
A
#
# COMPACT_ATOMS: atom_id res chain seq x y z
N MET A 1 24.06 -65.91 14.30
CA MET A 1 25.23 -65.09 14.73
C MET A 1 26.16 -64.91 13.53
N THR A 2 27.03 -63.89 13.56
CA THR A 2 28.02 -63.46 12.54
C THR A 2 27.50 -62.80 11.24
N SER A 3 27.26 -61.48 11.29
CA SER A 3 27.66 -60.52 10.22
C SER A 3 27.38 -59.08 10.69
N ARG A 4 28.12 -58.63 11.72
CA ARG A 4 28.12 -57.23 12.19
C ARG A 4 29.39 -56.45 11.81
N SER A 5 30.31 -57.07 11.07
CA SER A 5 31.64 -56.51 10.77
C SER A 5 31.80 -55.85 9.39
N HIS A 6 30.91 -56.10 8.42
CA HIS A 6 31.08 -55.57 7.05
C HIS A 6 30.51 -54.17 6.81
N TRP A 7 29.64 -53.67 7.69
CA TRP A 7 29.01 -52.34 7.51
C TRP A 7 29.86 -51.17 8.01
N ARG A 8 30.94 -51.42 8.77
CA ARG A 8 31.85 -50.36 9.23
C ARG A 8 32.92 -50.00 8.20
N SER A 9 33.33 -50.91 7.30
CA SER A 9 34.39 -50.63 6.32
C SER A 9 33.92 -49.78 5.13
N LEU A 10 32.66 -49.92 4.69
CA LEU A 10 32.09 -49.13 3.59
C LEU A 10 31.72 -47.69 3.99
N GLN A 11 31.45 -47.44 5.28
CA GLN A 11 31.12 -46.09 5.77
C GLN A 11 32.39 -45.25 6.00
N VAL A 12 33.56 -45.89 6.16
CA VAL A 12 34.84 -45.23 6.48
C VAL A 12 35.57 -44.73 5.21
N CYS A 13 35.34 -45.34 4.04
CA CYS A 13 36.09 -44.95 2.83
C CYS A 13 35.57 -43.65 2.16
N CYS A 14 34.29 -43.30 2.36
CA CYS A 14 33.74 -42.05 1.81
C CYS A 14 34.01 -40.84 2.71
N LEU A 15 34.25 -41.07 4.00
CA LEU A 15 34.42 -39.99 5.00
C LEU A 15 35.90 -39.58 5.19
N SER A 16 36.86 -40.48 4.94
CA SER A 16 38.29 -40.19 5.14
C SER A 16 38.91 -39.31 4.05
N CYS A 17 38.34 -39.28 2.84
CA CYS A 17 38.87 -38.46 1.74
C CYS A 17 38.44 -36.98 1.80
N LEU A 18 37.47 -36.63 2.67
CA LEU A 18 36.89 -35.29 2.77
C LEU A 18 37.60 -34.36 3.79
N LYS A 19 38.76 -34.78 4.33
CA LYS A 19 39.48 -34.09 5.42
C LYS A 19 40.76 -33.37 4.99
N SER A 20 40.89 -32.99 3.72
CA SER A 20 41.94 -32.10 3.20
C SER A 20 41.33 -30.75 2.77
N ARG A 21 41.79 -29.64 3.35
CA ARG A 21 41.31 -28.27 3.02
C ARG A 21 41.57 -27.85 1.57
N ALA A 22 42.35 -28.62 0.80
CA ALA A 22 42.63 -28.35 -0.62
C ALA A 22 41.52 -28.85 -1.59
N ASP A 23 40.59 -29.72 -1.15
CA ASP A 23 39.65 -30.40 -2.05
C ASP A 23 38.23 -29.79 -2.14
N LYS A 24 37.89 -28.78 -1.33
CA LYS A 24 36.53 -28.20 -1.35
C LYS A 24 36.15 -27.57 -2.71
N LYS A 25 37.10 -26.97 -3.43
CA LYS A 25 36.86 -26.43 -4.78
C LYS A 25 36.68 -27.54 -5.81
N ARG A 26 37.50 -28.60 -5.74
CA ARG A 26 37.45 -29.73 -6.68
C ARG A 26 36.17 -30.57 -6.49
N ILE A 27 35.73 -30.78 -5.25
CA ILE A 27 34.48 -31.49 -4.93
C ILE A 27 33.25 -30.65 -5.34
N ARG A 28 33.25 -29.34 -5.09
CA ARG A 28 32.18 -28.45 -5.58
C ARG A 28 32.13 -28.43 -7.10
N PHE A 29 33.28 -28.32 -7.76
CA PHE A 29 33.37 -28.36 -9.22
C PHE A 29 32.85 -29.68 -9.78
N LEU A 30 33.29 -30.82 -9.23
CA LEU A 30 32.84 -32.16 -9.61
C LEU A 30 31.33 -32.37 -9.38
N THR A 31 30.77 -31.79 -8.32
CA THR A 31 29.33 -31.86 -8.02
C THR A 31 28.52 -31.01 -9.01
N ILE A 32 29.01 -29.81 -9.33
CA ILE A 32 28.38 -28.92 -10.31
C ILE A 32 28.42 -29.52 -11.71
N THR A 33 29.56 -30.05 -12.15
CA THR A 33 29.70 -30.64 -13.49
C THR A 33 28.88 -31.91 -13.66
N ASN A 34 28.80 -32.78 -12.65
CA ASN A 34 27.90 -33.94 -12.69
C ASN A 34 26.43 -33.52 -12.66
N SER A 35 26.06 -32.50 -11.88
CA SER A 35 24.68 -31.99 -11.87
C SER A 35 24.28 -31.38 -13.22
N LEU A 36 25.19 -30.66 -13.89
CA LEU A 36 24.95 -30.15 -15.24
C LEU A 36 24.76 -31.28 -16.26
N ALA A 37 25.54 -32.36 -16.15
CA ALA A 37 25.38 -33.54 -16.99
C ALA A 37 24.04 -34.26 -16.74
N PHE A 38 23.56 -34.30 -15.49
CA PHE A 38 22.22 -34.79 -15.17
C PHE A 38 21.12 -33.94 -15.81
N ILE A 39 21.23 -32.62 -15.67
CA ILE A 39 20.23 -31.66 -16.17
C ILE A 39 20.18 -31.68 -17.69
N SER A 40 21.32 -31.84 -18.38
CA SER A 40 21.33 -31.95 -19.84
C SER A 40 20.67 -33.24 -20.32
N GLY A 41 20.91 -34.38 -19.67
CA GLY A 41 20.23 -35.65 -19.97
C GLY A 41 18.72 -35.58 -19.70
N PHE A 42 18.32 -34.97 -18.59
CA PHE A 42 16.92 -34.75 -18.23
C PHE A 42 16.21 -33.84 -19.26
N SER A 43 16.82 -32.71 -19.61
CA SER A 43 16.26 -31.73 -20.54
C SER A 43 16.16 -32.27 -21.97
N LEU A 44 17.10 -33.12 -22.40
CA LEU A 44 17.10 -33.71 -23.74
C LEU A 44 15.82 -34.51 -24.02
N ILE A 45 15.33 -35.30 -23.04
CA ILE A 45 14.10 -36.09 -23.19
C ILE A 45 12.88 -35.19 -23.38
N PHE A 46 12.73 -34.13 -22.58
CA PHE A 46 11.60 -33.20 -22.70
C PHE A 46 11.66 -32.34 -23.97
N ILE A 47 12.87 -31.92 -24.38
CA ILE A 47 13.07 -31.20 -25.63
C ILE A 47 12.74 -32.11 -26.83
N ALA A 48 13.15 -33.38 -26.80
CA ALA A 48 12.83 -34.36 -27.84
C ALA A 48 11.31 -34.61 -27.93
N LEU A 49 10.63 -34.78 -26.79
CA LEU A 49 9.17 -34.91 -26.73
C LEU A 49 8.44 -33.65 -27.24
N GLY A 50 9.01 -32.47 -26.98
CA GLY A 50 8.54 -31.19 -27.51
C GLY A 50 8.71 -31.02 -29.01
N ALA A 51 9.86 -31.44 -29.55
CA ALA A 51 10.10 -31.42 -30.99
C ALA A 51 9.08 -32.31 -31.73
N SER A 52 8.72 -33.45 -31.14
CA SER A 52 7.71 -34.38 -31.66
C SER A 52 6.26 -33.87 -31.56
N SER A 53 5.96 -32.87 -30.73
CA SER A 53 4.57 -32.42 -30.49
C SER A 53 3.95 -31.62 -31.61
N SER A 54 4.77 -31.04 -32.50
CA SER A 54 4.29 -30.33 -33.69
C SER A 54 3.55 -31.25 -34.66
N VAL A 55 3.93 -32.53 -34.70
CA VAL A 55 3.28 -33.57 -35.54
C VAL A 55 2.27 -34.39 -34.73
N ALA A 56 2.56 -34.69 -33.46
CA ALA A 56 1.72 -35.53 -32.60
C ALA A 56 0.49 -34.80 -32.03
N GLY A 57 0.45 -33.46 -32.03
CA GLY A 57 -0.65 -32.68 -31.45
C GLY A 57 -2.02 -33.01 -32.04
N LYS A 58 -2.14 -33.13 -33.37
CA LYS A 58 -3.41 -33.52 -34.03
C LYS A 58 -3.86 -34.93 -33.66
N PHE A 59 -2.91 -35.87 -33.57
CA PHE A 59 -3.17 -37.26 -33.19
C PHE A 59 -3.59 -37.38 -31.70
N LEU A 60 -3.05 -36.52 -30.84
CA LEU A 60 -3.40 -36.48 -29.41
C LEU A 60 -4.85 -36.04 -29.15
N PHE A 61 -5.38 -35.09 -29.95
CA PHE A 61 -6.76 -34.61 -29.80
C PHE A 61 -7.81 -35.67 -30.15
N GLU A 62 -7.51 -36.59 -31.08
CA GLU A 62 -8.43 -37.64 -31.54
C GLU A 62 -8.54 -38.82 -30.54
N TYR A 63 -7.48 -39.08 -29.77
CA TYR A 63 -7.41 -40.22 -28.83
C TYR A 63 -7.43 -39.81 -27.33
N GLN A 64 -7.81 -38.56 -26.99
CA GLN A 64 -7.72 -38.05 -25.61
C GLN A 64 -8.45 -38.92 -24.57
N ASP A 65 -9.63 -39.45 -24.91
CA ASP A 65 -10.39 -40.30 -24.00
C ASP A 65 -9.71 -41.65 -23.75
N TRP A 66 -9.14 -42.26 -24.80
CA TRP A 66 -8.36 -43.50 -24.67
C TRP A 66 -7.08 -43.29 -23.86
N ILE A 67 -6.38 -42.18 -24.08
CA ILE A 67 -5.19 -41.80 -23.32
C ILE A 67 -5.55 -41.57 -21.84
N ARG A 68 -6.67 -40.92 -21.55
CA ARG A 68 -7.17 -40.71 -20.17
C ARG A 68 -7.50 -42.03 -19.49
N ILE A 69 -8.19 -42.94 -20.17
CA ILE A 69 -8.59 -44.24 -19.62
C ILE A 69 -7.35 -45.12 -19.35
N ILE A 70 -6.46 -45.26 -20.34
CA ILE A 70 -5.23 -46.05 -20.19
C ILE A 70 -4.32 -45.44 -19.11
N GLY A 71 -4.19 -44.12 -19.08
CA GLY A 71 -3.42 -43.40 -18.06
C GLY A 71 -4.01 -43.56 -16.66
N GLY A 72 -5.33 -43.49 -16.50
CA GLY A 72 -6.01 -43.71 -15.22
C GLY A 72 -5.79 -45.13 -14.68
N ILE A 73 -5.93 -46.16 -15.54
CA ILE A 73 -5.66 -47.56 -15.17
C ILE A 73 -4.20 -47.74 -14.73
N LEU A 74 -3.26 -47.16 -15.48
CA LEU A 74 -1.83 -47.23 -15.17
C LEU A 74 -1.48 -46.55 -13.83
N VAL A 75 -2.07 -45.39 -13.54
CA VAL A 75 -1.86 -44.65 -12.28
C VAL A 75 -2.44 -45.43 -11.09
N ILE A 76 -3.61 -46.06 -11.24
CA ILE A 76 -4.18 -46.93 -10.19
C ILE A 76 -3.26 -48.13 -9.93
N PHE A 77 -2.74 -48.76 -10.98
CA PHE A 77 -1.80 -49.86 -10.86
C PHE A 77 -0.53 -49.45 -10.09
N PHE A 78 0.07 -48.30 -10.43
CA PHE A 78 1.22 -47.77 -9.69
C PHE A 78 0.87 -47.39 -8.25
N GLY A 79 -0.32 -46.85 -7.98
CA GLY A 79 -0.78 -46.55 -6.62
C GLY A 79 -0.94 -47.80 -5.75
N LEU A 80 -1.44 -48.90 -6.32
CA LEU A 80 -1.53 -50.21 -5.66
C LEU A 80 -0.15 -50.84 -5.41
N PHE A 81 0.80 -50.63 -6.32
CA PHE A 81 2.19 -51.06 -6.16
C PHE A 81 2.91 -50.25 -5.08
N VAL A 82 2.79 -48.92 -5.09
CA VAL A 82 3.44 -47.99 -4.14
C VAL A 82 2.86 -48.11 -2.72
N SER A 83 1.56 -48.35 -2.58
CA SER A 83 0.94 -48.63 -1.27
C SER A 83 1.40 -49.95 -0.65
N GLY A 84 2.05 -50.83 -1.43
CA GLY A 84 2.57 -52.11 -0.98
C GLY A 84 1.48 -53.16 -0.72
N ILE A 85 0.25 -52.91 -1.19
CA ILE A 85 -0.90 -53.83 -1.12
C ILE A 85 -0.70 -55.01 -2.08
N ILE A 86 -0.09 -54.76 -3.23
CA ILE A 86 0.26 -55.80 -4.22
C ILE A 86 1.79 -55.91 -4.28
N ARG A 87 2.36 -56.99 -3.71
CA ARG A 87 3.78 -57.32 -3.86
C ARG A 87 3.94 -58.41 -4.91
N LEU A 88 4.23 -57.99 -6.14
CA LEU A 88 4.63 -58.92 -7.20
C LEU A 88 6.12 -59.22 -7.06
N ASP A 89 6.47 -60.38 -6.50
CA ASP A 89 7.85 -60.81 -6.24
C ASP A 89 8.73 -60.94 -7.51
N PHE A 90 8.12 -60.90 -8.69
CA PHE A 90 8.82 -60.88 -9.97
C PHE A 90 9.49 -59.51 -10.27
N LEU A 91 8.91 -58.40 -9.80
CA LEU A 91 9.46 -57.04 -10.00
C LEU A 91 10.48 -56.62 -8.92
N SER A 92 10.50 -57.29 -7.77
CA SER A 92 11.44 -57.03 -6.68
C SER A 92 12.73 -57.87 -6.75
N ARG A 93 12.90 -58.68 -7.82
CA ARG A 93 14.15 -59.40 -8.10
C ARG A 93 15.22 -58.43 -8.60
N GLU A 94 16.07 -57.96 -7.69
CA GLU A 94 17.31 -57.26 -8.04
C GLU A 94 18.28 -58.23 -8.75
N LYS A 95 18.25 -58.27 -10.08
CA LYS A 95 19.34 -58.89 -10.86
C LYS A 95 20.53 -57.92 -10.87
N LYS A 96 21.32 -57.93 -9.79
CA LYS A 96 22.50 -57.05 -9.63
C LYS A 96 23.58 -57.43 -10.63
N PHE A 97 23.60 -56.77 -11.78
CA PHE A 97 24.78 -56.73 -12.63
C PHE A 97 25.86 -55.90 -11.92
N HIS A 98 26.84 -56.59 -11.32
CA HIS A 98 28.03 -55.94 -10.81
C HIS A 98 28.89 -55.48 -12.00
N LEU A 99 28.69 -54.25 -12.46
CA LEU A 99 29.74 -53.55 -13.22
C LEU A 99 30.85 -53.17 -12.24
N SER A 100 31.79 -54.10 -12.03
CA SER A 100 33.06 -53.83 -11.38
C SER A 100 33.87 -52.87 -12.26
N GLY A 101 34.20 -51.71 -11.70
CA GLY A 101 35.35 -50.91 -12.14
C GLY A 101 35.05 -49.77 -13.12
N LYS A 102 34.51 -48.66 -12.60
CA LYS A 102 34.86 -47.24 -12.87
C LYS A 102 33.77 -46.36 -12.24
N PRO A 103 34.09 -45.20 -11.62
CA PRO A 103 33.04 -44.27 -11.21
C PRO A 103 32.28 -43.89 -12.49
N ALA A 104 30.96 -44.04 -12.46
CA ALA A 104 30.10 -43.58 -13.54
C ALA A 104 30.42 -42.08 -13.74
N GLY A 105 31.26 -41.76 -14.73
CA GLY A 105 31.64 -40.40 -15.04
C GLY A 105 30.43 -39.60 -15.52
N TYR A 106 30.67 -38.38 -16.00
CA TYR A 106 29.61 -37.48 -16.49
C TYR A 106 28.58 -38.14 -17.43
N ILE A 107 29.02 -39.11 -18.23
CA ILE A 107 28.17 -39.92 -19.13
C ILE A 107 27.16 -40.77 -18.34
N GLY A 108 27.57 -41.42 -17.25
CA GLY A 108 26.66 -42.19 -16.41
C GLY A 108 25.61 -41.30 -15.73
N THR A 109 26.02 -40.12 -15.25
CA THR A 109 25.09 -39.15 -14.67
C THR A 109 24.08 -38.60 -15.70
N PHE A 110 24.50 -38.45 -16.96
CA PHE A 110 23.63 -38.09 -18.07
C PHE A 110 22.55 -39.15 -18.35
N PHE A 111 22.92 -40.42 -18.43
CA PHE A 111 21.96 -41.53 -18.62
C PHE A 111 21.02 -41.72 -17.44
N VAL A 112 21.50 -41.50 -16.21
CA VAL A 112 20.66 -41.47 -15.01
C VAL A 112 19.62 -40.35 -15.11
N GLY A 113 20.00 -39.17 -15.59
CA GLY A 113 19.07 -38.06 -15.87
C GLY A 113 17.99 -38.41 -16.88
N MET A 114 18.36 -39.06 -18.00
CA MET A 114 17.39 -39.53 -19.00
C MET A 114 16.42 -40.57 -18.45
N THR A 115 16.93 -41.56 -17.72
CA THR A 115 16.12 -42.64 -17.14
C THR A 115 15.13 -42.08 -16.10
N PHE A 116 15.58 -41.10 -15.32
CA PHE A 116 14.75 -40.43 -14.33
C PHE A 116 13.63 -39.59 -14.97
N ALA A 117 13.92 -38.84 -16.04
CA ALA A 117 12.91 -38.12 -16.82
C ALA A 117 11.84 -39.08 -17.37
N ALA A 118 12.27 -40.20 -17.96
CA ALA A 118 11.37 -41.22 -18.50
C ALA A 118 10.49 -41.86 -17.41
N ALA A 119 11.06 -42.21 -16.26
CA ALA A 119 10.34 -42.85 -15.15
C ALA A 119 9.24 -41.96 -14.55
N TRP A 120 9.38 -40.63 -14.63
CA TRP A 120 8.45 -39.66 -14.02
C TRP A 120 7.45 -39.08 -15.03
N THR A 121 7.59 -39.43 -16.32
CA THR A 121 6.73 -38.97 -17.41
C THR A 121 5.24 -39.30 -17.22
N PRO A 122 4.82 -40.47 -16.71
CA PRO A 122 3.38 -40.79 -16.57
C PRO A 122 2.64 -39.87 -15.58
N CYS A 123 3.31 -39.45 -14.51
CA CYS A 123 2.70 -38.63 -13.45
C CYS A 123 2.71 -37.14 -13.78
N ILE A 124 3.72 -36.71 -14.53
CA ILE A 124 3.89 -35.34 -15.01
C ILE A 124 3.15 -35.12 -16.35
N GLY A 125 2.81 -36.21 -17.03
CA GLY A 125 2.21 -36.26 -18.35
C GLY A 125 1.03 -35.32 -18.58
N PRO A 126 0.07 -35.17 -17.64
CA PRO A 126 -1.04 -34.23 -17.81
C PRO A 126 -0.57 -32.77 -17.92
N ILE A 127 0.39 -32.35 -17.09
CA ILE A 127 0.93 -30.99 -17.09
C ILE A 127 1.80 -30.77 -18.32
N LEU A 128 2.60 -31.77 -18.70
CA LEU A 128 3.38 -31.72 -19.93
C LEU A 128 2.44 -31.64 -21.15
N GLY A 129 1.33 -32.38 -21.13
CA GLY A 129 0.33 -32.41 -22.20
C GLY A 129 -0.33 -31.05 -22.42
N THR A 130 -0.69 -30.32 -21.36
CA THR A 130 -1.26 -28.97 -21.49
C THR A 130 -0.25 -27.99 -22.07
N ILE A 131 1.02 -28.08 -21.69
CA ILE A 131 2.11 -27.28 -22.25
C ILE A 131 2.29 -27.58 -23.75
N LEU A 132 2.28 -28.86 -24.14
CA LEU A 132 2.42 -29.26 -25.55
C LEU A 132 1.23 -28.78 -26.39
N VAL A 133 0.01 -28.88 -25.88
CA VAL A 133 -1.20 -28.33 -26.52
C VAL A 133 -1.09 -26.83 -26.72
N TYR A 134 -0.64 -26.10 -25.69
CA TYR A 134 -0.46 -24.65 -25.74
C TYR A 134 0.66 -24.23 -26.71
N ALA A 135 1.75 -25.00 -26.76
CA ALA A 135 2.81 -24.78 -27.74
C ALA A 135 2.32 -25.03 -29.18
N SER A 136 1.50 -26.06 -29.39
CA SER A 136 0.95 -26.41 -30.70
C SER A 136 -0.09 -25.41 -31.21
N SER A 137 -0.86 -24.74 -30.35
CA SER A 137 -1.85 -23.72 -30.77
C SER A 137 -1.21 -22.44 -31.29
N LYS A 138 0.04 -22.15 -30.91
CA LYS A 138 0.81 -20.96 -31.33
C LYS A 138 1.65 -21.18 -32.61
N GLY A 139 1.67 -22.39 -33.17
CA GLY A 139 2.21 -22.69 -34.51
C GLY A 139 3.73 -22.54 -34.72
N SER A 140 4.53 -22.26 -33.69
CA SER A 140 5.99 -22.04 -33.81
C SER A 140 6.78 -23.03 -32.95
N ALA A 141 7.59 -23.86 -33.58
CA ALA A 141 8.47 -24.83 -32.90
C ALA A 141 9.45 -24.17 -31.92
N ALA A 142 9.87 -22.93 -32.21
CA ALA A 142 10.74 -22.14 -31.34
C ALA A 142 10.05 -21.76 -30.01
N TYR A 143 8.74 -21.57 -30.03
CA TYR A 143 7.96 -21.24 -28.82
C TYR A 143 7.80 -22.45 -27.91
N GLY A 144 7.51 -23.63 -28.49
CA GLY A 144 7.46 -24.89 -27.74
C GLY A 144 8.80 -25.24 -27.10
N PHE A 145 9.90 -25.06 -27.85
CA PHE A 145 11.26 -25.21 -27.33
C PHE A 145 11.54 -24.30 -26.13
N LYS A 146 11.15 -23.02 -26.22
CA LYS A 146 11.32 -22.05 -25.13
C LYS A 146 10.51 -22.43 -23.88
N LEU A 147 9.26 -22.84 -24.04
CA LEU A 147 8.39 -23.23 -22.92
C LEU A 147 8.92 -24.46 -22.18
N LEU A 148 9.33 -25.50 -22.93
CA LEU A 148 9.85 -26.74 -22.36
C LEU A 148 11.23 -26.59 -21.73
N SER A 149 12.05 -25.67 -22.23
CA SER A 149 13.33 -25.32 -21.62
C SER A 149 13.14 -24.67 -20.25
N VAL A 150 12.20 -23.73 -20.12
CA VAL A 150 11.86 -23.11 -18.83
C VAL A 150 11.26 -24.13 -17.87
N TYR A 151 10.38 -25.00 -18.37
CA TYR A 151 9.79 -26.08 -17.58
C TYR A 151 10.84 -27.06 -17.03
N SER A 152 11.77 -27.51 -17.88
CA SER A 152 12.85 -28.42 -17.49
C SER A 152 13.80 -27.79 -16.48
N LEU A 153 14.11 -26.49 -16.63
CA LEU A 153 14.89 -25.73 -15.65
C LEU A 153 14.17 -25.61 -14.31
N GLY A 154 12.85 -25.38 -14.33
CA GLY A 154 12.03 -25.31 -13.12
C GLY A 154 12.04 -26.61 -12.31
N LEU A 155 11.93 -27.76 -12.98
CA LEU A 155 12.03 -29.08 -12.32
C LEU A 155 13.46 -29.43 -11.89
N ALA A 156 14.47 -29.04 -12.67
CA ALA A 156 15.87 -29.32 -12.35
C ALA A 156 16.37 -28.61 -11.08
N LEU A 157 15.83 -27.43 -10.77
CA LEU A 157 16.33 -26.56 -9.72
C LEU A 157 16.13 -27.12 -8.29
N PRO A 158 14.96 -27.69 -7.92
CA PRO A 158 14.79 -28.42 -6.66
C PRO A 158 15.70 -29.64 -6.52
N PHE A 159 15.94 -30.39 -7.61
CA PHE A 159 16.85 -31.55 -7.58
C PHE A 159 18.32 -31.12 -7.40
N PHE A 160 18.71 -30.02 -8.06
CA PHE A 160 20.02 -29.42 -7.86
C PHE A 160 20.20 -28.92 -6.42
N LEU A 161 19.19 -28.27 -5.85
CA LEU A 161 19.23 -27.82 -4.46
C LEU A 161 19.30 -29.00 -3.48
N SER A 162 18.60 -30.09 -3.79
CA SER A 162 18.61 -31.33 -3.00
C SER A 162 19.98 -32.02 -3.04
N SER A 163 20.70 -31.98 -4.17
CA SER A 163 22.05 -32.56 -4.28
C SER A 163 23.08 -31.79 -3.44
N LEU A 164 22.93 -30.47 -3.30
CA LEU A 164 23.75 -29.63 -2.43
C LEU A 164 23.48 -29.87 -0.93
N MET A 165 22.23 -30.16 -0.58
CA MET A 165 21.74 -30.40 0.80
C MET A 165 21.85 -31.88 1.24
N PHE A 166 22.33 -32.76 0.36
CA PHE A 166 22.28 -34.21 0.55
C PHE A 166 23.01 -34.68 1.82
N ASN A 167 24.10 -34.01 2.21
CA ASN A 167 24.89 -34.38 3.39
C ASN A 167 24.15 -34.11 4.72
N SER A 168 23.26 -33.11 4.78
CA SER A 168 22.41 -32.85 5.96
C SER A 168 21.19 -33.78 6.00
N PHE A 169 20.63 -34.09 4.82
CA PHE A 169 19.45 -34.95 4.68
C PHE A 169 19.68 -36.38 5.16
N LEU A 170 20.89 -36.93 4.98
CA LEU A 170 21.24 -38.29 5.42
C LEU A 170 21.28 -38.45 6.95
N SER A 171 21.54 -37.39 7.72
CA SER A 171 21.49 -37.44 9.19
C SER A 171 20.04 -37.41 9.72
N TYR A 172 19.14 -36.75 8.98
CA TYR A 172 17.72 -36.61 9.32
C TYR A 172 16.88 -37.81 8.88
N SER A 173 17.27 -38.47 7.78
CA SER A 173 16.55 -39.61 7.19
C SER A 173 16.49 -40.85 8.10
N VAL A 174 17.41 -40.99 9.06
CA VAL A 174 17.41 -42.06 10.07
C VAL A 174 16.16 -42.01 10.98
N LYS A 175 15.68 -40.81 11.34
CA LYS A 175 14.46 -40.61 12.14
C LYS A 175 13.17 -40.79 11.33
N ILE A 176 13.22 -40.47 10.04
CA ILE A 176 12.07 -40.56 9.11
C ILE A 176 11.71 -42.00 8.72
N ARG A 177 12.63 -42.96 8.86
CA ARG A 177 12.39 -44.38 8.54
C ARG A 177 11.15 -44.98 9.22
N LYS A 178 10.77 -44.50 10.41
CA LYS A 178 9.56 -44.96 11.12
C LYS A 178 8.26 -44.53 10.41
N TYR A 179 8.28 -43.37 9.73
CA TYR A 179 7.14 -42.82 9.01
C TYR A 179 7.09 -43.25 7.53
N MET A 180 8.19 -43.79 6.98
CA MET A 180 8.27 -44.22 5.58
C MET A 180 7.16 -45.19 5.17
N ARG A 181 6.77 -46.12 6.04
CA ARG A 181 5.65 -47.04 5.74
C ARG A 181 4.30 -46.31 5.66
N VAL A 182 4.05 -45.35 6.55
CA VAL A 182 2.81 -44.56 6.54
C VAL A 182 2.77 -43.64 5.33
N ILE A 183 3.91 -43.02 4.99
CA ILE A 183 4.04 -42.15 3.81
C ILE A 183 3.77 -42.95 2.52
N MET A 184 4.34 -44.15 2.38
CA MET A 184 4.09 -44.99 1.19
C MET A 184 2.63 -45.39 1.04
N ILE A 185 1.96 -45.77 2.13
CA ILE A 185 0.52 -46.12 2.11
C ILE A 185 -0.33 -44.89 1.78
N ALA A 186 -0.06 -43.74 2.42
CA ALA A 186 -0.79 -42.50 2.17
C ALA A 186 -0.63 -41.99 0.73
N SER A 187 0.60 -42.00 0.21
CA SER A 187 0.89 -41.60 -1.18
C SER A 187 0.29 -42.57 -2.19
N GLY A 188 0.33 -43.89 -1.94
CA GLY A 188 -0.29 -44.88 -2.80
C GLY A 188 -1.82 -44.76 -2.84
N LEU A 189 -2.45 -44.51 -1.69
CA LEU A 189 -3.90 -44.30 -1.60
C LEU A 189 -4.33 -43.01 -2.33
N LEU A 190 -3.55 -41.93 -2.19
CA LEU A 190 -3.78 -40.69 -2.92
C LEU A 190 -3.66 -40.87 -4.44
N LEU A 191 -2.68 -41.65 -4.91
CA LEU A 191 -2.53 -42.00 -6.32
C LEU A 191 -3.72 -42.81 -6.86
N ILE A 192 -4.26 -43.74 -6.08
CA ILE A 192 -5.45 -44.52 -6.46
C ILE A 192 -6.66 -43.59 -6.59
N VAL A 193 -6.88 -42.70 -5.62
CA VAL A 193 -7.97 -41.70 -5.67
C VAL A 193 -7.84 -40.82 -6.91
N PHE A 194 -6.64 -40.34 -7.20
CA PHE A 194 -6.37 -39.52 -8.38
C PHE A 194 -6.58 -40.30 -9.69
N GLY A 195 -6.16 -41.56 -9.75
CA GLY A 195 -6.41 -42.43 -10.90
C GLY A 195 -7.90 -42.70 -11.14
N ILE A 196 -8.70 -42.88 -10.08
CA ILE A 196 -10.16 -43.02 -10.18
C ILE A 196 -10.78 -41.72 -10.71
N LEU A 197 -10.33 -40.55 -10.20
CA LEU A 197 -10.76 -39.24 -10.69
C LEU A 197 -10.47 -39.03 -12.18
N LEU A 198 -9.33 -39.54 -12.67
CA LEU A 198 -8.97 -39.50 -14.09
C LEU A 198 -9.94 -40.37 -14.91
N LEU A 199 -10.29 -41.57 -14.44
CA LEU A 199 -11.24 -42.45 -15.13
C LEU A 199 -12.64 -41.84 -15.21
N THR A 200 -13.11 -41.20 -14.14
CA THR A 200 -14.45 -40.59 -14.10
C THR A 200 -14.52 -39.23 -14.78
N ASN A 201 -13.42 -38.73 -15.35
CA ASN A 201 -13.30 -37.39 -15.96
C ASN A 201 -13.63 -36.23 -15.00
N ASN A 202 -13.71 -36.49 -13.69
CA ASN A 202 -14.03 -35.50 -12.66
C ASN A 202 -12.82 -34.62 -12.30
N VAL A 203 -11.61 -34.92 -12.79
CA VAL A 203 -10.45 -34.01 -12.67
C VAL A 203 -10.78 -32.63 -13.22
N ARG A 204 -11.55 -32.54 -14.32
CA ARG A 204 -12.00 -31.25 -14.88
C ARG A 204 -12.83 -30.44 -13.87
N GLN A 205 -13.65 -31.10 -13.05
CA GLN A 205 -14.44 -30.46 -12.00
C GLN A 205 -13.61 -30.12 -10.75
N LEU A 206 -12.59 -30.92 -10.42
CA LEU A 206 -11.70 -30.61 -9.30
C LEU A 206 -10.89 -29.33 -9.56
N THR A 207 -10.45 -29.11 -10.81
CA THR A 207 -9.80 -27.86 -11.23
C THR A 207 -10.69 -26.63 -11.15
N SER A 208 -12.02 -26.77 -11.23
CA SER A 208 -12.94 -25.63 -11.02
C SER A 208 -13.18 -25.30 -9.54
N PHE A 209 -12.85 -26.21 -8.62
CA PHE A 209 -12.94 -25.98 -7.16
C PHE A 209 -11.68 -25.38 -6.54
N PHE A 210 -10.53 -25.40 -7.25
CA PHE A 210 -9.28 -24.81 -6.79
C PHE A 210 -8.75 -23.74 -7.77
N PRO A 211 -9.34 -22.52 -7.80
CA PRO A 211 -8.81 -21.42 -8.60
C PRO A 211 -7.40 -20.97 -8.15
N ASP A 212 -7.06 -21.16 -6.87
CA ASP A 212 -5.89 -20.51 -6.26
C ASP A 212 -4.57 -21.30 -6.31
N MET A 213 -4.56 -22.51 -6.89
CA MET A 213 -3.30 -23.22 -7.23
C MET A 213 -2.93 -23.12 -8.73
N GLY A 214 -3.67 -22.32 -9.50
CA GLY A 214 -3.51 -22.18 -10.95
C GLY A 214 -2.65 -20.99 -11.39
N MET A 215 -1.37 -20.96 -11.04
CA MET A 215 -0.43 -19.97 -11.63
C MET A 215 -0.06 -20.29 -13.10
N PHE A 216 -0.62 -21.34 -13.71
CA PHE A 216 -0.31 -21.72 -15.10
C PHE A 216 -1.50 -22.36 -15.82
N ALA A 217 -2.43 -21.55 -16.34
CA ALA A 217 -3.23 -21.90 -17.52
C ALA A 217 -4.02 -20.68 -18.00
N CYS A 218 -3.45 -19.93 -18.95
CA CYS A 218 -4.23 -19.01 -19.76
C CYS A 218 -4.93 -19.77 -20.89
N SER A 219 -6.26 -19.59 -20.93
CA SER A 219 -7.12 -19.48 -22.12
C SER A 219 -7.69 -20.76 -22.78
N GLY A 220 -9.02 -20.76 -22.87
CA GLY A 220 -9.81 -21.32 -23.99
C GLY A 220 -10.43 -22.69 -23.75
N ASP A 221 -11.73 -22.76 -23.42
CA ASP A 221 -12.80 -22.87 -24.43
C ASP A 221 -14.17 -22.89 -23.73
N ASP A 222 -15.14 -22.20 -24.33
CA ASP A 222 -16.53 -22.09 -23.87
C ASP A 222 -17.30 -23.38 -24.22
N THR A 223 -17.69 -24.20 -23.24
CA THR A 223 -18.90 -25.04 -23.38
C THR A 223 -19.59 -25.30 -22.04
N ALA A 224 -20.68 -24.56 -21.85
CA ALA A 224 -21.95 -24.94 -21.24
C ALA A 224 -21.96 -25.85 -20.00
N ARG A 225 -22.34 -25.28 -18.85
CA ARG A 225 -23.30 -25.91 -17.93
C ARG A 225 -24.20 -24.87 -17.27
N ASP A 226 -25.48 -25.24 -17.27
CA ASP A 226 -26.67 -24.53 -16.81
C ASP A 226 -26.54 -24.07 -15.36
N ASP A 227 -26.63 -22.77 -15.13
CA ASP A 227 -27.11 -22.22 -13.85
C ASP A 227 -27.82 -20.88 -14.10
N LYS A 228 -29.00 -20.75 -13.48
CA LYS A 228 -30.01 -19.71 -13.71
C LYS A 228 -29.60 -18.31 -13.22
N HIS A 229 -28.53 -17.74 -13.78
CA HIS A 229 -28.32 -16.31 -13.81
C HIS A 229 -28.40 -15.86 -15.27
N LYS A 230 -29.26 -14.86 -15.56
CA LYS A 230 -29.42 -14.25 -16.89
C LYS A 230 -28.08 -13.69 -17.40
N GLN A 231 -27.22 -14.52 -17.97
CA GLN A 231 -26.06 -14.09 -18.75
C GLN A 231 -26.56 -13.62 -20.11
N GLN A 232 -26.55 -12.30 -20.28
CA GLN A 232 -26.84 -11.67 -21.55
C GLN A 232 -25.65 -11.95 -22.50
N LYS A 233 -25.77 -12.96 -23.36
CA LYS A 233 -24.75 -13.33 -24.36
C LYS A 233 -24.34 -12.10 -25.18
N TYR A 234 -23.05 -11.79 -25.16
CA TYR A 234 -22.42 -10.75 -25.97
C TYR A 234 -22.54 -11.10 -27.46
N SER A 235 -23.29 -10.30 -28.22
CA SER A 235 -23.35 -10.39 -29.68
C SER A 235 -22.62 -9.18 -30.28
N PRO A 236 -21.46 -9.37 -30.93
CA PRO A 236 -20.66 -8.29 -31.53
C PRO A 236 -21.43 -7.46 -32.58
N SER A 237 -22.53 -7.98 -33.14
CA SER A 237 -23.28 -7.38 -34.25
C SER A 237 -24.28 -6.29 -33.85
N LYS A 238 -24.44 -5.98 -32.55
CA LYS A 238 -25.52 -5.09 -32.07
C LYS A 238 -25.16 -3.59 -32.09
N TYR A 239 -23.90 -3.22 -32.21
CA TYR A 239 -23.45 -1.84 -32.10
C TYR A 239 -22.52 -1.46 -33.25
N ALA A 240 -22.80 -0.34 -33.93
CA ALA A 240 -22.00 0.16 -35.05
C ALA A 240 -20.72 0.89 -34.63
N SER A 241 -20.56 1.23 -33.34
CA SER A 241 -19.44 2.03 -32.83
C SER A 241 -18.30 1.17 -32.27
N PRO A 242 -17.02 1.58 -32.45
CA PRO A 242 -15.86 0.82 -31.95
C PRO A 242 -15.85 0.72 -30.42
N PRO A 243 -15.36 -0.37 -29.82
CA PRO A 243 -15.42 -0.59 -28.38
C PRO A 243 -14.66 0.46 -27.58
N LEU A 244 -15.18 0.82 -26.40
CA LEU A 244 -14.43 1.54 -25.37
C LEU A 244 -13.60 0.53 -24.58
N VAL A 245 -12.36 0.88 -24.28
CA VAL A 245 -11.46 0.01 -23.50
C VAL A 245 -11.29 0.64 -22.13
N LEU A 246 -11.78 -0.05 -21.10
CA LEU A 246 -11.66 0.32 -19.69
C LEU A 246 -10.54 -0.49 -19.05
N SER A 247 -9.47 0.19 -18.64
CA SER A 247 -8.41 -0.44 -17.86
C SER A 247 -8.68 -0.37 -16.36
N VAL A 248 -8.38 -1.44 -15.63
CA VAL A 248 -8.51 -1.51 -14.17
C VAL A 248 -7.21 -1.99 -13.55
N LEU A 249 -6.86 -1.47 -12.36
CA LEU A 249 -5.64 -1.86 -11.65
C LEU A 249 -5.72 -3.29 -11.11
N PRO A 250 -4.60 -4.04 -11.08
CA PRO A 250 -4.56 -5.41 -10.58
C PRO A 250 -4.38 -5.43 -9.05
N VAL A 251 -5.34 -4.89 -8.30
CA VAL A 251 -5.30 -4.89 -6.82
C VAL A 251 -5.54 -6.29 -6.24
N GLU A 252 -6.24 -7.15 -6.98
CA GLU A 252 -6.46 -8.57 -6.69
C GLU A 252 -6.10 -9.42 -7.93
N SER A 253 -6.50 -10.71 -7.95
CA SER A 253 -6.31 -11.57 -9.12
C SER A 253 -7.04 -11.00 -10.35
N ALA A 254 -6.50 -11.23 -11.55
CA ALA A 254 -7.09 -10.67 -12.77
C ALA A 254 -8.52 -11.16 -13.03
N GLY A 255 -8.84 -12.40 -12.66
CA GLY A 255 -10.20 -12.94 -12.73
C GLY A 255 -11.16 -12.20 -11.80
N ALA A 256 -10.79 -12.05 -10.52
CA ALA A 256 -11.59 -11.31 -9.55
C ALA A 256 -11.81 -9.86 -9.99
N MET A 257 -10.76 -9.18 -10.46
CA MET A 257 -10.88 -7.82 -10.97
C MET A 257 -11.79 -7.72 -12.20
N TYR A 258 -11.74 -8.69 -13.10
CA TYR A 258 -12.64 -8.72 -14.25
C TYR A 258 -14.11 -8.89 -13.81
N GLU A 259 -14.39 -9.84 -12.93
CA GLU A 259 -15.73 -10.12 -12.42
C GLU A 259 -16.34 -8.93 -11.68
N ARG A 260 -15.56 -8.26 -10.81
CA ARG A 260 -15.99 -7.06 -10.06
C ARG A 260 -16.46 -5.92 -10.97
N PHE A 261 -15.87 -5.79 -12.15
CA PHE A 261 -16.18 -4.73 -13.11
C PHE A 261 -17.20 -5.13 -14.18
N LEU A 262 -17.60 -6.41 -14.26
CA LEU A 262 -18.61 -6.87 -15.21
C LEU A 262 -19.94 -6.10 -15.12
N PRO A 263 -20.52 -5.85 -13.93
CA PRO A 263 -21.78 -5.13 -13.85
C PRO A 263 -21.64 -3.69 -14.37
N LEU A 264 -20.54 -3.00 -14.05
CA LEU A 264 -20.27 -1.65 -14.57
C LEU A 264 -20.09 -1.65 -16.10
N LYS A 265 -19.38 -2.63 -16.65
CA LYS A 265 -19.26 -2.82 -18.10
C LYS A 265 -20.64 -2.90 -18.76
N TYR A 266 -21.50 -3.81 -18.30
CA TYR A 266 -22.83 -3.98 -18.90
C TYR A 266 -23.71 -2.73 -18.74
N TYR A 267 -23.60 -2.05 -17.61
CA TYR A 267 -24.30 -0.78 -17.39
C TYR A 267 -23.86 0.29 -18.39
N LEU A 268 -22.55 0.49 -18.57
CA LEU A 268 -22.00 1.42 -19.55
C LEU A 268 -22.39 1.04 -20.98
N GLU A 269 -22.35 -0.24 -21.34
CA GLU A 269 -22.77 -0.71 -22.66
C GLU A 269 -24.24 -0.39 -22.97
N ASN A 270 -25.10 -0.59 -21.98
CA ASN A 270 -26.53 -0.33 -22.14
C ASN A 270 -26.83 1.17 -22.21
N GLN A 271 -26.16 1.99 -21.41
CA GLN A 271 -26.41 3.44 -21.34
C GLN A 271 -25.77 4.19 -22.52
N LEU A 272 -24.54 3.85 -22.89
CA LEU A 272 -23.80 4.50 -23.97
C LEU A 272 -24.13 3.93 -25.35
N LYS A 273 -24.87 2.81 -25.41
CA LYS A 273 -25.15 2.05 -26.63
C LYS A 273 -23.87 1.76 -27.43
N ARG A 274 -22.81 1.39 -26.71
CA ARG A 274 -21.46 1.19 -27.25
C ARG A 274 -20.75 0.06 -26.50
N PRO A 275 -20.03 -0.86 -27.17
CA PRO A 275 -19.36 -1.97 -26.49
C PRO A 275 -18.27 -1.48 -25.52
N VAL A 276 -18.06 -2.19 -24.40
CA VAL A 276 -17.02 -1.88 -23.41
C VAL A 276 -16.18 -3.13 -23.15
N ILE A 277 -14.87 -3.02 -23.30
CA ILE A 277 -13.90 -4.08 -23.04
C ILE A 277 -13.16 -3.74 -21.74
N ILE A 278 -13.23 -4.64 -20.76
CA ILE A 278 -12.42 -4.54 -19.54
C ILE A 278 -11.03 -5.12 -19.83
N LYS A 279 -9.99 -4.37 -19.51
CA LYS A 279 -8.59 -4.79 -19.57
C LYS A 279 -7.96 -4.64 -18.19
N VAL A 280 -7.83 -5.74 -17.46
CA VAL A 280 -7.04 -5.74 -16.22
C VAL A 280 -5.58 -5.49 -16.57
N ALA A 281 -4.99 -4.44 -16.01
CA ALA A 281 -3.60 -4.10 -16.23
C ALA A 281 -2.67 -5.15 -15.62
N LYS A 282 -1.46 -5.29 -16.15
CA LYS A 282 -0.48 -6.25 -15.63
C LYS A 282 0.06 -5.80 -14.26
N ASP A 283 0.25 -4.50 -14.14
CA ASP A 283 0.82 -3.78 -13.01
C ASP A 283 0.39 -2.30 -13.10
N TYR A 284 0.66 -1.53 -12.05
CA TYR A 284 0.34 -0.10 -12.00
C TYR A 284 0.99 0.69 -13.15
N GLU A 285 2.25 0.40 -13.48
CA GLU A 285 2.98 1.07 -14.56
C GLU A 285 2.30 0.87 -15.93
N SER A 286 1.85 -0.36 -16.23
CA SER A 286 1.13 -0.65 -17.47
C SER A 286 -0.23 0.03 -17.56
N ALA A 287 -0.91 0.24 -16.43
CA ALA A 287 -2.16 1.02 -16.37
C ALA A 287 -1.87 2.51 -16.66
N VAL A 288 -0.86 3.07 -15.98
CA VAL A 288 -0.41 4.47 -16.14
C VAL A 288 -0.03 4.74 -17.59
N ARG A 289 0.85 3.90 -18.16
CA ARG A 289 1.28 4.00 -19.55
C ARG A 289 0.12 3.82 -20.52
N GLY A 290 -0.74 2.82 -20.28
CA GLY A 290 -1.85 2.49 -21.17
C GLY A 290 -2.81 3.66 -21.38
N ILE A 291 -3.19 4.37 -20.33
CA ILE A 291 -4.08 5.54 -20.44
C ILE A 291 -3.35 6.77 -20.96
N GLY A 292 -2.09 6.98 -20.54
CA GLY A 292 -1.27 8.12 -20.95
C GLY A 292 -0.87 8.11 -22.43
N GLU A 293 -0.67 6.92 -23.00
CA GLU A 293 -0.39 6.71 -24.42
C GLU A 293 -1.67 6.63 -25.28
N GLY A 294 -2.85 6.55 -24.65
CA GLY A 294 -4.12 6.38 -25.37
C GLY A 294 -4.33 4.96 -25.93
N VAL A 295 -3.62 3.96 -25.41
CA VAL A 295 -3.85 2.55 -25.74
C VAL A 295 -5.19 2.07 -25.16
N VAL A 296 -5.61 2.65 -24.04
CA VAL A 296 -6.95 2.47 -23.47
C VAL A 296 -7.70 3.80 -23.43
N HIS A 297 -9.02 3.74 -23.43
CA HIS A 297 -9.88 4.92 -23.50
C HIS A 297 -10.22 5.47 -22.11
N LEU A 298 -10.49 4.56 -21.17
CA LEU A 298 -10.84 4.83 -19.79
C LEU A 298 -9.91 4.04 -18.87
N ALA A 299 -9.60 4.58 -17.70
CA ALA A 299 -8.87 3.85 -16.67
C ALA A 299 -9.43 4.16 -15.28
N PHE A 300 -9.65 3.11 -14.49
CA PHE A 300 -10.02 3.23 -13.08
C PHE A 300 -8.77 3.10 -12.23
N LEU A 301 -8.30 4.22 -11.70
CA LEU A 301 -6.99 4.38 -11.08
C LEU A 301 -7.09 4.76 -9.61
N ASP A 302 -6.10 4.30 -8.86
CA ASP A 302 -5.74 4.78 -7.54
C ASP A 302 -5.28 6.27 -7.63
N PRO A 303 -5.51 7.09 -6.59
CA PRO A 303 -5.16 8.51 -6.59
C PRO A 303 -3.68 8.82 -6.92
N ALA A 304 -2.74 8.04 -6.39
CA ALA A 304 -1.31 8.20 -6.64
C ALA A 304 -0.94 7.77 -8.06
N ALA A 305 -1.55 6.68 -8.55
CA ALA A 305 -1.40 6.26 -9.94
C ALA A 305 -1.93 7.34 -10.92
N TYR A 306 -3.06 7.98 -10.60
CA TYR A 306 -3.57 9.11 -11.36
C TYR A 306 -2.61 10.30 -11.34
N CYS A 307 -2.06 10.65 -10.18
CA CYS A 307 -1.06 11.72 -10.08
C CYS A 307 0.20 11.41 -10.92
N GLU A 308 0.64 10.15 -10.94
CA GLU A 308 1.76 9.69 -11.76
C GLU A 308 1.46 9.82 -13.26
N VAL A 309 0.25 9.44 -13.70
CA VAL A 309 -0.21 9.67 -15.09
C VAL A 309 -0.13 11.16 -15.45
N MET A 310 -0.67 12.02 -14.58
CA MET A 310 -0.68 13.47 -14.83
C MET A 310 0.73 14.04 -14.87
N ALA A 311 1.64 13.57 -14.01
CA ALA A 311 3.04 14.00 -14.02
C ALA A 311 3.77 13.59 -15.30
N GLN A 312 3.53 12.37 -15.81
CA GLN A 312 4.22 11.85 -16.99
C GLN A 312 3.60 12.32 -18.32
N TYR A 313 2.28 12.43 -18.40
CA TYR A 313 1.53 12.65 -19.65
C TYR A 313 0.73 13.96 -19.68
N LYS A 314 0.70 14.74 -18.58
CA LYS A 314 0.07 16.06 -18.49
C LYS A 314 -1.39 16.05 -18.95
N ASN A 315 -1.77 16.97 -19.84
CA ASN A 315 -3.14 17.16 -20.34
C ASN A 315 -3.66 16.03 -21.25
N ARG A 316 -2.94 14.90 -21.36
CA ARG A 316 -3.39 13.73 -22.11
C ARG A 316 -4.46 12.91 -21.39
N VAL A 317 -4.66 13.14 -20.10
CA VAL A 317 -5.67 12.43 -19.31
C VAL A 317 -6.53 13.43 -18.54
N VAL A 318 -7.81 13.14 -18.47
CA VAL A 318 -8.83 13.99 -17.82
C VAL A 318 -9.57 13.15 -16.78
N PRO A 319 -9.69 13.61 -15.52
CA PRO A 319 -10.49 12.90 -14.53
C PRO A 319 -11.98 13.08 -14.88
N LEU A 320 -12.78 12.02 -14.74
CA LEU A 320 -14.22 12.06 -15.04
C LEU A 320 -15.02 12.02 -13.75
N VAL A 321 -14.89 10.93 -13.00
CA VAL A 321 -15.63 10.71 -11.76
C VAL A 321 -14.77 10.03 -10.70
N ARG A 322 -15.03 10.34 -9.43
CA ARG A 322 -14.50 9.64 -8.25
C ARG A 322 -15.56 8.71 -7.70
N SER A 323 -15.14 7.53 -7.22
CA SER A 323 -16.04 6.63 -6.48
C SER A 323 -16.56 7.32 -5.22
N MET A 324 -17.79 7.03 -4.82
CA MET A 324 -18.41 7.65 -3.64
C MET A 324 -18.95 6.56 -2.72
N GLY A 325 -18.55 6.59 -1.46
CA GLY A 325 -19.13 5.75 -0.41
C GLY A 325 -20.05 6.54 0.52
N LYS A 326 -20.40 5.93 1.66
CA LYS A 326 -21.30 6.54 2.67
C LYS A 326 -20.84 7.91 3.16
N GLU A 327 -19.53 8.09 3.26
CA GLU A 327 -18.91 9.33 3.74
C GLU A 327 -18.46 10.24 2.59
N GLY A 328 -19.05 10.05 1.41
CA GLY A 328 -18.74 10.81 0.21
C GLY A 328 -17.62 10.20 -0.63
N ALA A 329 -17.04 11.00 -1.53
CA ALA A 329 -16.05 10.56 -2.51
C ALA A 329 -14.63 10.49 -1.93
N THR A 330 -14.52 9.84 -0.77
CA THR A 330 -13.30 9.69 0.01
C THR A 330 -13.10 8.25 0.47
N SER A 331 -11.85 7.90 0.76
CA SER A 331 -11.42 6.61 1.28
C SER A 331 -10.32 6.83 2.32
N ARG A 332 -10.05 5.79 3.12
CA ARG A 332 -9.08 5.85 4.22
C ARG A 332 -8.11 4.68 4.19
N SER A 333 -6.94 4.91 4.75
CA SER A 333 -5.96 3.88 5.09
C SER A 333 -5.98 3.60 6.58
N VAL A 334 -5.59 2.40 6.94
CA VAL A 334 -5.48 1.97 8.33
C VAL A 334 -4.14 1.33 8.62
N LEU A 335 -3.68 1.49 9.86
CA LEU A 335 -2.68 0.62 10.45
C LEU A 335 -3.40 -0.46 11.23
N VAL A 336 -3.03 -1.71 10.97
CA VAL A 336 -3.64 -2.89 11.58
C VAL A 336 -2.60 -3.73 12.32
N VAL A 337 -3.08 -4.46 13.31
CA VAL A 337 -2.34 -5.45 14.08
C VAL A 337 -3.22 -6.66 14.30
N LYS A 338 -2.63 -7.77 14.75
CA LYS A 338 -3.41 -8.90 15.24
C LYS A 338 -4.09 -8.52 16.56
N ASP A 339 -5.33 -8.95 16.74
CA ASP A 339 -6.04 -8.79 18.00
C ASP A 339 -5.27 -9.48 19.14
N ASN A 340 -5.26 -8.86 20.31
CA ASN A 340 -4.45 -9.28 21.47
C ASN A 340 -2.92 -9.26 21.26
N SER A 341 -2.40 -8.54 20.26
CA SER A 341 -0.95 -8.34 20.06
C SER A 341 -0.27 -7.49 21.15
N GLY A 342 -1.06 -6.80 22.00
CA GLY A 342 -0.56 -5.83 22.98
C GLY A 342 -0.15 -4.48 22.37
N ILE A 343 -0.35 -4.28 21.06
CA ILE A 343 -0.10 -3.03 20.35
C ILE A 343 -1.42 -2.26 20.26
N GLU A 344 -1.47 -1.08 20.88
CA GLU A 344 -2.71 -0.29 20.97
C GLU A 344 -2.64 0.98 20.13
N LYS A 345 -1.45 1.56 19.96
CA LYS A 345 -1.26 2.85 19.28
C LYS A 345 -0.25 2.74 18.16
N ALA A 346 -0.40 3.63 17.18
CA ALA A 346 0.55 3.75 16.08
C ALA A 346 1.99 4.10 16.52
N ALA A 347 2.23 4.61 17.73
CA ALA A 347 3.58 4.82 18.23
C ALA A 347 4.25 3.52 18.72
N ASP A 348 3.45 2.52 19.12
CA ASP A 348 3.91 1.26 19.70
C ASP A 348 4.47 0.29 18.63
N VAL A 349 4.29 0.63 17.35
CA VAL A 349 4.75 -0.15 16.19
C VAL A 349 6.25 -0.02 15.93
N LYS A 350 6.94 0.89 16.63
CA LYS A 350 8.38 1.08 16.48
C LYS A 350 9.14 -0.22 16.76
N GLY A 351 10.08 -0.57 15.90
CA GLY A 351 10.89 -1.79 16.00
C GLY A 351 10.13 -3.08 15.69
N LYS A 352 8.90 -3.01 15.19
CA LYS A 352 8.12 -4.17 14.74
C LYS A 352 8.40 -4.49 13.27
N ARG A 353 7.94 -5.65 12.78
CA ARG A 353 7.94 -6.00 11.36
C ARG A 353 6.68 -5.42 10.72
N LEU A 354 6.86 -4.63 9.67
CA LEU A 354 5.79 -3.92 8.96
C LEU A 354 5.55 -4.54 7.59
N ALA A 355 4.31 -4.90 7.30
CA ALA A 355 3.86 -5.28 5.97
C ALA A 355 3.17 -4.09 5.28
N LEU A 356 3.61 -3.76 4.07
CA LEU A 356 3.02 -2.77 3.18
C LEU A 356 2.54 -3.43 1.88
N GLY A 357 1.61 -2.78 1.17
CA GLY A 357 1.18 -3.21 -0.15
C GLY A 357 2.13 -2.77 -1.26
N ASN A 358 1.58 -2.53 -2.45
CA ASN A 358 2.34 -2.06 -3.61
C ASN A 358 2.88 -0.62 -3.40
N LYS A 359 4.13 -0.36 -3.78
CA LYS A 359 4.81 0.95 -3.64
C LYS A 359 4.18 2.10 -4.43
N GLN A 360 3.34 1.81 -5.41
CA GLN A 360 2.61 2.78 -6.23
C GLN A 360 1.17 3.00 -5.72
N SER A 361 0.75 2.28 -4.68
CA SER A 361 -0.57 2.42 -4.07
C SER A 361 -0.66 3.64 -3.16
N SER A 362 -1.80 4.35 -3.23
CA SER A 362 -2.12 5.37 -2.24
C SER A 362 -2.39 4.71 -0.88
N PHE A 363 -3.25 3.69 -0.87
CA PHE A 363 -3.92 3.23 0.34
C PHE A 363 -3.11 2.23 1.17
N SER A 364 -2.20 1.49 0.55
CA SER A 364 -1.35 0.49 1.22
C SER A 364 0.13 0.86 1.24
N TYR A 365 0.49 2.06 0.78
CA TYR A 365 1.85 2.57 0.83
C TYR A 365 1.93 4.08 1.15
N LEU A 366 1.51 4.96 0.23
CA LEU A 366 1.75 6.40 0.37
C LEU A 366 1.11 7.00 1.63
N ILE A 367 -0.18 6.75 1.84
CA ILE A 367 -0.95 7.29 2.97
C ILE A 367 -0.48 6.68 4.29
N PRO A 368 -0.28 5.34 4.42
CA PRO A 368 0.35 4.78 5.60
C PRO A 368 1.69 5.38 5.98
N LEU A 369 2.56 5.65 5.00
CA LEU A 369 3.85 6.31 5.26
C LEU A 369 3.66 7.74 5.76
N ALA A 370 2.69 8.48 5.22
CA ALA A 370 2.32 9.79 5.75
C ALA A 370 1.82 9.68 7.21
N MET A 371 0.95 8.71 7.52
CA MET A 371 0.42 8.47 8.87
C MET A 371 1.50 8.08 9.89
N LEU A 372 2.52 7.33 9.46
CA LEU A 372 3.67 6.97 10.29
C LEU A 372 4.56 8.20 10.51
N ASN A 373 4.80 8.99 9.47
CA ASN A 373 5.57 10.22 9.59
C ASN A 373 4.88 11.25 10.52
N ASP A 374 3.54 11.31 10.53
CA ASP A 374 2.76 12.15 11.44
C ASP A 374 2.99 11.82 12.93
N VAL A 375 3.39 10.57 13.24
CA VAL A 375 3.76 10.13 14.60
C VAL A 375 5.29 10.07 14.80
N GLY A 376 6.06 10.63 13.87
CA GLY A 376 7.52 10.69 13.94
C GLY A 376 8.22 9.38 13.64
N LEU A 377 7.54 8.43 12.98
CA LEU A 377 8.11 7.15 12.57
C LEU A 377 8.45 7.16 11.07
N ARG A 378 9.62 6.61 10.75
CA ARG A 378 10.09 6.38 9.39
C ARG A 378 10.23 4.89 9.12
N VAL A 379 10.36 4.52 7.86
CA VAL A 379 10.61 3.13 7.43
C VAL A 379 11.80 2.50 8.16
N ASN A 380 12.84 3.29 8.45
CA ASN A 380 14.04 2.83 9.16
C ASN A 380 13.85 2.62 10.68
N ASP A 381 12.71 3.01 11.26
CA ASP A 381 12.39 2.75 12.66
C ASP A 381 11.81 1.33 12.90
N PHE A 382 11.59 0.55 11.84
CA PHE A 382 11.03 -0.81 11.90
C PHE A 382 12.14 -1.88 11.83
N ALA A 383 11.88 -3.07 12.38
CA ALA A 383 12.83 -4.18 12.33
C ALA A 383 12.98 -4.74 10.90
N SER A 384 11.87 -4.81 10.16
CA SER A 384 11.83 -5.10 8.73
C SER A 384 10.60 -4.44 8.10
N VAL A 385 10.67 -4.18 6.80
CA VAL A 385 9.56 -3.67 6.01
C VAL A 385 9.44 -4.48 4.73
N ASP A 386 8.38 -5.26 4.61
CA ASP A 386 8.12 -6.12 3.47
C ASP A 386 6.99 -5.57 2.61
N PHE A 387 7.13 -5.73 1.29
CA PHE A 387 6.14 -5.30 0.30
C PHE A 387 5.45 -6.53 -0.25
N LEU A 388 4.17 -6.70 0.09
CA LEU A 388 3.41 -7.91 -0.25
C LEU A 388 2.55 -7.76 -1.50
N GLU A 389 2.67 -6.62 -2.19
CA GLU A 389 1.96 -6.22 -3.41
C GLU A 389 0.44 -6.05 -3.25
N GLN A 390 -0.26 -7.06 -2.71
CA GLN A 390 -1.71 -7.10 -2.53
C GLN A 390 -2.12 -6.85 -1.06
N GLU A 391 -3.20 -6.11 -0.86
CA GLU A 391 -3.65 -5.71 0.49
C GLU A 391 -4.17 -6.90 1.31
N ASP A 392 -4.83 -7.86 0.69
CA ASP A 392 -5.25 -9.10 1.35
C ASP A 392 -4.06 -9.88 1.93
N ARG A 393 -2.91 -9.87 1.23
CA ARG A 393 -1.69 -10.51 1.74
C ARG A 393 -1.12 -9.77 2.95
N VAL A 394 -1.24 -8.45 3.00
CA VAL A 394 -0.88 -7.65 4.18
C VAL A 394 -1.73 -8.05 5.38
N ALA A 395 -3.06 -8.10 5.21
CA ALA A 395 -3.96 -8.52 6.27
C ALA A 395 -3.67 -9.94 6.77
N LEU A 396 -3.54 -10.90 5.85
CA LEU A 396 -3.24 -12.30 6.18
C LEU A 396 -1.88 -12.47 6.87
N SER A 397 -0.85 -11.74 6.44
CA SER A 397 0.47 -11.82 7.05
C SER A 397 0.48 -11.35 8.51
N VAL A 398 -0.34 -10.33 8.82
CA VAL A 398 -0.55 -9.88 10.20
C VAL A 398 -1.31 -10.90 11.03
N LEU A 399 -2.38 -11.48 10.47
CA LEU A 399 -3.19 -12.51 11.15
C LEU A 399 -2.38 -13.77 11.48
N ILE A 400 -1.52 -14.21 10.56
CA ILE A 400 -0.66 -15.40 10.74
C ILE A 400 0.50 -15.10 11.71
N GLY A 401 0.87 -13.82 11.89
CA GLY A 401 1.95 -13.40 12.79
C GLY A 401 3.33 -13.33 12.13
N ASP A 402 3.37 -13.38 10.80
CA ASP A 402 4.59 -13.10 10.01
C ASP A 402 5.00 -11.63 10.11
N HIS A 403 4.02 -10.74 10.33
CA HIS A 403 4.24 -9.33 10.64
C HIS A 403 3.40 -8.95 11.86
N GLU A 404 3.92 -8.07 12.73
CA GLU A 404 3.11 -7.55 13.83
C GLU A 404 2.20 -6.40 13.39
N VAL A 405 2.56 -5.70 12.30
CA VAL A 405 1.88 -4.49 11.84
C VAL A 405 1.69 -4.55 10.33
N GLY A 406 0.51 -4.18 9.86
CA GLY A 406 0.19 -4.06 8.44
C GLY A 406 -0.42 -2.69 8.13
N ALA A 407 -0.30 -2.26 6.87
CA ALA A 407 -1.02 -1.08 6.39
C ALA A 407 -1.75 -1.34 5.07
N LEU A 408 -3.03 -1.00 5.05
CA LEU A 408 -3.93 -1.25 3.92
C LEU A 408 -5.12 -0.28 3.93
N SER A 409 -5.98 -0.36 2.91
CA SER A 409 -7.25 0.38 2.89
C SER A 409 -8.18 -0.06 4.02
N GLU A 410 -9.01 0.88 4.49
CA GLU A 410 -10.03 0.60 5.49
C GLU A 410 -11.04 -0.46 5.01
N SER A 411 -11.42 -0.42 3.73
CA SER A 411 -12.39 -1.36 3.14
C SER A 411 -11.86 -2.80 3.19
N VAL A 412 -10.59 -3.02 2.85
CA VAL A 412 -9.96 -4.35 2.95
C VAL A 412 -9.80 -4.77 4.41
N ALA A 413 -9.40 -3.87 5.31
CA ALA A 413 -9.20 -4.23 6.72
C ALA A 413 -10.49 -4.71 7.38
N ARG A 414 -11.62 -4.08 7.05
CA ARG A 414 -12.96 -4.45 7.55
C ARG A 414 -13.39 -5.87 7.15
N LYS A 415 -12.84 -6.44 6.06
CA LYS A 415 -13.09 -7.84 5.67
C LYS A 415 -12.56 -8.83 6.71
N TYR A 416 -11.45 -8.48 7.37
CA TYR A 416 -10.68 -9.37 8.25
C TYR A 416 -10.82 -9.03 9.74
N THR A 417 -11.60 -8.00 10.10
CA THR A 417 -11.80 -7.66 11.53
C THR A 417 -12.48 -8.79 12.29
N GLY A 418 -13.41 -9.51 11.64
CA GLY A 418 -14.03 -10.72 12.20
C GLY A 418 -13.06 -11.88 12.42
N ASP A 419 -11.94 -11.90 11.70
CA ASP A 419 -10.90 -12.94 11.78
C ASP A 419 -9.80 -12.63 12.81
N GLY A 420 -9.96 -11.54 13.57
CA GLY A 420 -9.00 -11.11 14.60
C GLY A 420 -8.00 -10.06 14.11
N LEU A 421 -8.32 -9.29 13.06
CA LEU A 421 -7.56 -8.11 12.69
C LEU A 421 -8.08 -6.87 13.44
N LYS A 422 -7.18 -6.11 14.07
CA LYS A 422 -7.52 -4.91 14.84
C LYS A 422 -6.94 -3.66 14.17
N ILE A 423 -7.78 -2.66 13.95
CA ILE A 423 -7.36 -1.33 13.46
C ILE A 423 -6.87 -0.50 14.66
N ILE A 424 -5.63 0.00 14.60
CA ILE A 424 -5.01 0.82 15.68
C ILE A 424 -4.89 2.31 15.30
N LYS A 425 -5.00 2.63 14.02
CA LYS A 425 -5.03 4.02 13.53
C LYS A 425 -5.70 4.06 12.17
N THR A 426 -6.53 5.07 11.96
CA THR A 426 -7.19 5.37 10.69
C THR A 426 -6.71 6.72 10.17
N SER A 427 -6.53 6.85 8.86
CA SER A 427 -6.18 8.12 8.22
C SER A 427 -7.36 9.09 8.25
N GLU A 428 -7.07 10.37 8.00
CA GLU A 428 -8.11 11.31 7.58
C GLU A 428 -8.71 10.85 6.22
N ALA A 429 -9.90 11.37 5.89
CA ALA A 429 -10.55 11.10 4.61
C ALA A 429 -9.76 11.74 3.45
N ILE A 430 -9.51 10.96 2.40
CA ILE A 430 -8.69 11.34 1.23
C ILE A 430 -9.46 10.97 -0.04
N PRO A 431 -9.27 11.67 -1.19
CA PRO A 431 -9.92 11.31 -2.44
C PRO A 431 -9.82 9.81 -2.76
N SER A 432 -10.95 9.23 -3.12
CA SER A 432 -11.04 7.83 -3.51
C SER A 432 -10.52 7.58 -4.94
N PHE A 433 -10.65 6.34 -5.42
CA PHE A 433 -10.35 5.96 -6.80
C PHE A 433 -11.08 6.84 -7.82
N VAL A 434 -10.43 7.02 -8.97
CA VAL A 434 -10.88 7.89 -10.05
C VAL A 434 -11.02 7.11 -11.35
N LEU A 435 -12.14 7.28 -12.02
CA LEU A 435 -12.28 6.96 -13.43
C LEU A 435 -11.82 8.16 -14.24
N CYS A 436 -10.75 8.00 -15.02
CA CYS A 436 -10.23 9.01 -15.93
C CYS A 436 -10.32 8.54 -17.38
N ALA A 437 -10.23 9.50 -18.31
CA ALA A 437 -10.28 9.27 -19.74
C ALA A 437 -9.05 9.83 -20.44
N SER A 438 -8.60 9.12 -21.46
CA SER A 438 -7.59 9.66 -22.38
C SER A 438 -8.18 10.80 -23.21
N ASN A 439 -7.34 11.75 -23.59
CA ASN A 439 -7.73 12.90 -24.39
C ASN A 439 -8.20 12.50 -25.79
N ILE A 440 -7.78 11.33 -26.30
CA ILE A 440 -8.24 10.75 -27.58
C ILE A 440 -9.75 10.49 -27.61
N LEU A 441 -10.38 10.35 -26.44
CA LEU A 441 -11.80 10.10 -26.35
C LEU A 441 -12.57 11.42 -26.64
N PRO A 442 -13.57 11.42 -27.53
CA PRO A 442 -14.34 12.64 -27.83
C PRO A 442 -15.02 13.23 -26.60
N GLN A 443 -15.15 14.55 -26.54
CA GLN A 443 -15.68 15.27 -25.38
C GLN A 443 -17.14 14.92 -25.10
N GLU A 444 -17.90 14.58 -26.15
CA GLU A 444 -19.28 14.12 -26.08
C GLU A 444 -19.37 12.80 -25.28
N ILE A 445 -18.43 11.88 -25.52
CA ILE A 445 -18.39 10.59 -24.81
C ILE A 445 -17.94 10.79 -23.36
N LYS A 446 -16.94 11.65 -23.10
CA LYS A 446 -16.52 11.97 -21.73
C LYS A 446 -17.69 12.52 -20.91
N THR A 447 -18.43 13.47 -21.47
CA THR A 447 -19.62 14.08 -20.85
C THR A 447 -20.72 13.04 -20.63
N ALA A 448 -20.95 12.16 -21.61
CA ALA A 448 -21.91 11.08 -21.49
C ALA A 448 -21.54 10.11 -20.35
N VAL A 449 -20.26 9.72 -20.22
CA VAL A 449 -19.77 8.87 -19.13
C VAL A 449 -20.00 9.54 -17.77
N VAL A 450 -19.64 10.82 -17.62
CA VAL A 450 -19.87 11.57 -16.37
C VAL A 450 -21.36 11.60 -16.00
N LYS A 451 -22.23 11.91 -16.98
CA LYS A 451 -23.68 11.97 -16.76
C LYS A 451 -24.27 10.60 -16.37
N VAL A 452 -23.85 9.54 -17.06
CA VAL A 452 -24.31 8.17 -16.84
C VAL A 452 -23.86 7.65 -15.47
N LEU A 453 -22.62 7.91 -15.07
CA LEU A 453 -22.12 7.45 -13.77
C LEU A 453 -22.63 8.32 -12.62
N GLY A 454 -22.84 9.61 -12.84
CA GLY A 454 -23.43 10.51 -11.84
C GLY A 454 -24.88 10.20 -11.51
N SER A 455 -25.63 9.55 -12.41
CA SER A 455 -27.00 9.10 -12.16
C SER A 455 -27.10 7.68 -11.58
N LEU A 456 -25.97 6.97 -11.48
CA LEU A 456 -25.92 5.61 -10.96
C LEU A 456 -25.94 5.63 -9.42
N GLN A 457 -27.11 5.35 -8.85
CA GLN A 457 -27.30 5.12 -7.42
C GLN A 457 -27.77 3.68 -7.18
N GLY A 458 -27.15 2.94 -6.26
CA GLY A 458 -27.71 1.65 -5.77
C GLY A 458 -26.83 0.40 -5.89
N ARG A 459 -26.96 -0.44 -4.85
CA ARG A 459 -26.08 -1.52 -4.34
C ARG A 459 -25.83 -2.76 -5.22
N GLY A 460 -26.18 -2.79 -6.51
CA GLY A 460 -25.98 -3.98 -7.35
C GLY A 460 -24.79 -3.87 -8.29
N THR A 461 -24.79 -2.82 -9.10
CA THR A 461 -23.85 -2.63 -10.21
C THR A 461 -22.45 -2.19 -9.74
N ILE A 462 -22.39 -1.42 -8.66
CA ILE A 462 -21.17 -0.73 -8.23
C ILE A 462 -20.58 -1.29 -6.93
N SER A 463 -21.40 -1.93 -6.09
CA SER A 463 -20.94 -2.64 -4.89
C SER A 463 -20.06 -3.84 -5.22
N ALA A 464 -20.20 -4.41 -6.43
CA ALA A 464 -19.31 -5.43 -6.94
C ALA A 464 -17.88 -4.90 -7.13
N ILE A 465 -17.73 -3.61 -7.46
CA ILE A 465 -16.40 -2.99 -7.59
C ILE A 465 -15.74 -2.87 -6.23
N ASP A 466 -16.45 -2.39 -5.21
CA ASP A 466 -16.04 -2.41 -3.81
C ASP A 466 -17.32 -2.21 -3.00
N SER A 467 -17.49 -2.97 -1.91
CA SER A 467 -18.70 -2.93 -1.09
C SER A 467 -18.98 -1.55 -0.50
N ASP A 468 -17.96 -0.71 -0.37
CA ASP A 468 -18.06 0.64 0.18
C ASP A 468 -18.48 1.68 -0.87
N ILE A 469 -18.55 1.32 -2.17
CA ILE A 469 -18.98 2.23 -3.24
C ILE A 469 -20.51 2.21 -3.38
N GLU A 470 -21.11 3.37 -3.12
CA GLU A 470 -22.55 3.64 -3.23
C GLU A 470 -22.91 4.55 -4.42
N GLY A 471 -21.93 5.18 -5.07
CA GLY A 471 -22.13 5.97 -6.29
C GLY A 471 -20.84 6.54 -6.88
N PHE A 472 -21.00 7.55 -7.73
CA PHE A 472 -19.90 8.33 -8.30
C PHE A 472 -20.19 9.83 -8.20
N ALA A 473 -19.15 10.63 -7.98
CA ALA A 473 -19.22 12.10 -8.01
C ALA A 473 -18.28 12.63 -9.11
N ALA A 474 -18.60 13.80 -9.69
CA ALA A 474 -17.72 14.44 -10.66
C ALA A 474 -16.32 14.69 -10.05
N ALA A 475 -15.29 14.48 -10.86
CA ALA A 475 -13.90 14.61 -10.42
C ALA A 475 -13.23 15.83 -11.05
N GLU A 476 -12.47 16.57 -10.25
CA GLU A 476 -11.59 17.63 -10.72
C GLU A 476 -10.13 17.21 -10.50
N ASP A 477 -9.22 17.69 -11.35
CA ASP A 477 -7.78 17.40 -11.19
C ASP A 477 -7.23 17.89 -9.85
N ARG A 478 -7.75 19.03 -9.36
CA ARG A 478 -7.38 19.59 -8.06
C ARG A 478 -7.80 18.73 -6.88
N ASP A 479 -8.76 17.81 -7.04
CA ASP A 479 -9.16 16.90 -5.95
C ASP A 479 -7.96 16.09 -5.46
N PHE A 480 -6.98 15.82 -6.33
CA PHE A 480 -5.81 15.00 -6.04
C PHE A 480 -4.58 15.80 -5.58
N ASP A 481 -4.70 17.12 -5.36
CA ASP A 481 -3.55 17.93 -4.93
C ASP A 481 -3.01 17.51 -3.55
N VAL A 482 -3.87 17.01 -2.64
CA VAL A 482 -3.44 16.42 -1.37
C VAL A 482 -2.50 15.23 -1.57
N ILE A 483 -2.73 14.42 -2.60
CA ILE A 483 -1.89 13.27 -2.95
C ILE A 483 -0.54 13.76 -3.47
N ARG A 484 -0.53 14.78 -4.34
CA ARG A 484 0.70 15.39 -4.86
C ARG A 484 1.55 16.00 -3.75
N VAL A 485 0.92 16.65 -2.77
CA VAL A 485 1.59 17.16 -1.56
C VAL A 485 2.25 16.01 -0.78
N MET A 486 1.53 14.90 -0.57
CA MET A 486 2.10 13.73 0.12
C MET A 486 3.28 13.13 -0.66
N ILE A 487 3.15 12.96 -1.98
CA ILE A 487 4.24 12.48 -2.84
C ILE A 487 5.46 13.39 -2.72
N LYS A 488 5.27 14.72 -2.80
CA LYS A 488 6.34 15.70 -2.66
C LYS A 488 7.03 15.62 -1.30
N ASN A 489 6.25 15.58 -0.22
CA ASN A 489 6.80 15.61 1.14
C ASN A 489 7.52 14.30 1.52
N LEU A 490 7.07 13.16 0.99
CA LEU A 490 7.67 11.85 1.29
C LEU A 490 8.79 11.44 0.33
N THR A 491 8.68 11.79 -0.96
CA THR A 491 9.61 11.32 -2.01
C THR A 491 10.49 12.41 -2.61
N GLY A 492 10.16 13.68 -2.35
CA GLY A 492 10.80 14.83 -2.99
C GLY A 492 10.34 15.10 -4.43
N LYS A 493 9.53 14.22 -5.03
CA LYS A 493 8.99 14.42 -6.37
C LYS A 493 7.85 15.44 -6.36
N ASP A 494 8.03 16.56 -7.02
CA ASP A 494 7.02 17.61 -7.09
C ASP A 494 6.13 17.43 -8.33
N TYR A 495 4.90 16.97 -8.11
CA TYR A 495 3.89 16.79 -9.17
C TYR A 495 2.86 17.91 -9.19
N ILE A 496 3.00 18.94 -8.35
CA ILE A 496 2.04 20.03 -8.26
C ILE A 496 2.29 21.01 -9.42
N GLU A 497 1.32 21.11 -10.32
CA GLU A 497 1.34 22.10 -11.39
C GLU A 497 0.65 23.40 -10.95
N TYR A 498 1.31 24.53 -11.21
CA TYR A 498 0.79 25.87 -11.03
C TYR A 498 0.67 26.54 -12.40
N ARG A 499 -0.55 26.77 -12.86
CA ARG A 499 -0.87 27.41 -14.15
C ARG A 499 -0.72 28.95 -14.02
N PRO A 500 -0.71 29.70 -15.14
CA PRO A 500 -0.48 31.15 -15.10
C PRO A 500 -1.47 31.97 -14.24
N LYS A 501 -2.68 31.45 -13.97
CA LYS A 501 -3.68 32.07 -13.09
C LYS A 501 -3.77 31.41 -11.70
N THR A 502 -2.77 30.62 -11.32
CA THR A 502 -2.77 29.92 -10.04
C THR A 502 -2.15 30.79 -8.95
N ILE A 503 -2.88 30.94 -7.85
CA ILE A 503 -2.51 31.69 -6.66
C ILE A 503 -2.06 30.71 -5.58
N LYS A 504 -0.86 30.90 -5.06
CA LYS A 504 -0.23 30.00 -4.11
C LYS A 504 -0.38 30.51 -2.70
N VAL A 505 -1.01 29.70 -1.85
CA VAL A 505 -1.23 30.02 -0.44
C VAL A 505 -0.42 29.06 0.43
N ALA A 506 0.67 29.54 1.02
CA ALA A 506 1.46 28.76 1.97
C ALA A 506 0.74 28.63 3.30
N VAL A 507 0.64 27.42 3.86
CA VAL A 507 0.06 27.19 5.19
C VAL A 507 1.09 26.57 6.12
N LEU A 508 1.23 27.12 7.32
CA LEU A 508 2.15 26.63 8.34
C LEU A 508 1.78 25.18 8.75
N PRO A 509 2.71 24.21 8.66
CA PRO A 509 2.38 22.81 8.87
C PRO A 509 2.30 22.41 10.36
N LEU A 510 1.18 22.75 11.01
CA LEU A 510 0.89 22.32 12.39
C LEU A 510 0.31 20.91 12.51
N TYR A 511 -0.38 20.48 11.46
CA TYR A 511 -1.10 19.21 11.39
C TYR A 511 -0.58 18.40 10.21
N SER A 512 -1.07 17.15 10.06
CA SER A 512 -0.74 16.36 8.88
C SER A 512 -1.16 17.07 7.60
N ALA A 513 -0.46 16.83 6.50
CA ALA A 513 -0.76 17.47 5.21
C ALA A 513 -2.22 17.24 4.78
N ILE A 514 -2.77 16.05 5.07
CA ILE A 514 -4.17 15.70 4.79
C ILE A 514 -5.12 16.56 5.63
N THR A 515 -4.84 16.70 6.93
CA THR A 515 -5.66 17.53 7.82
C THR A 515 -5.67 18.98 7.34
N ILE A 516 -4.49 19.54 7.03
CA ILE A 516 -4.37 20.93 6.53
C ILE A 516 -5.15 21.10 5.24
N TYR A 517 -5.01 20.15 4.30
CA TYR A 517 -5.73 20.20 3.04
C TYR A 517 -7.25 20.20 3.25
N ASN A 518 -7.77 19.26 4.06
CA ASN A 518 -9.20 19.17 4.36
C ASN A 518 -9.74 20.41 5.08
N ARG A 519 -8.93 21.07 5.92
CA ARG A 519 -9.30 22.32 6.60
C ARG A 519 -9.40 23.51 5.64
N TYR A 520 -8.44 23.67 4.74
CA TYR A 520 -8.28 24.93 4.00
C TYR A 520 -8.62 24.85 2.50
N ASP A 521 -8.72 23.66 1.88
CA ASP A 521 -9.16 23.54 0.48
C ASP A 521 -10.58 24.10 0.25
N PRO A 522 -11.58 23.93 1.15
CA PRO A 522 -12.88 24.58 1.00
C PRO A 522 -12.77 26.11 0.88
N LEU A 523 -11.90 26.73 1.69
CA LEU A 523 -11.62 28.16 1.61
C LEU A 523 -10.94 28.53 0.28
N MET A 524 -9.98 27.71 -0.18
CA MET A 524 -9.33 27.94 -1.47
C MET A 524 -10.33 27.85 -2.63
N ARG A 525 -11.26 26.88 -2.60
CA ARG A 525 -12.33 26.76 -3.60
C ARG A 525 -13.23 27.99 -3.63
N TYR A 526 -13.62 28.47 -2.46
CA TYR A 526 -14.41 29.70 -2.33
C TYR A 526 -13.68 30.91 -2.94
N LEU A 527 -12.41 31.12 -2.59
CA LEU A 527 -11.60 32.19 -3.17
C LEU A 527 -11.44 32.02 -4.69
N SER A 528 -11.22 30.81 -5.17
CA SER A 528 -11.15 30.55 -6.62
C SER A 528 -12.44 30.93 -7.35
N GLN A 529 -13.59 30.51 -6.80
CA GLN A 529 -14.89 30.76 -7.41
C GLN A 529 -15.20 32.26 -7.46
N LYS A 530 -14.84 33.01 -6.42
CA LYS A 530 -15.16 34.44 -6.29
C LYS A 530 -14.24 35.34 -7.09
N THR A 531 -12.97 34.98 -7.24
CA THR A 531 -11.97 35.83 -7.91
C THR A 531 -11.70 35.42 -9.36
N GLY A 532 -12.07 34.20 -9.76
CA GLY A 532 -11.73 33.63 -11.07
C GLY A 532 -10.26 33.20 -11.22
N TYR A 533 -9.45 33.34 -10.17
CA TYR A 533 -8.11 32.74 -10.08
C TYR A 533 -8.19 31.32 -9.50
N GLU A 534 -7.14 30.52 -9.67
CA GLU A 534 -7.07 29.18 -9.07
C GLU A 534 -6.24 29.23 -7.78
N PHE A 535 -6.87 29.34 -6.62
CA PHE A 535 -6.18 29.26 -5.33
C PHE A 535 -5.81 27.81 -5.02
N LYS A 536 -4.50 27.57 -4.79
CA LYS A 536 -3.93 26.28 -4.41
C LYS A 536 -3.08 26.40 -3.15
N LEU A 537 -3.21 25.38 -2.29
CA LEU A 537 -2.39 25.26 -1.09
C LEU A 537 -0.96 24.87 -1.43
N VAL A 538 -0.02 25.51 -0.73
CA VAL A 538 1.36 25.06 -0.60
C VAL A 538 1.53 24.61 0.83
N ILE A 539 1.72 23.30 1.05
CA ILE A 539 1.82 22.70 2.38
C ILE A 539 3.25 22.19 2.57
N PRO A 540 4.13 22.97 3.23
CA PRO A 540 5.51 22.59 3.48
C PRO A 540 5.60 21.41 4.44
N LYS A 541 6.75 20.72 4.45
CA LYS A 541 6.95 19.52 5.30
C LYS A 541 7.13 19.85 6.80
N ASP A 542 7.66 21.03 7.11
CA ASP A 542 7.99 21.48 8.46
C ASP A 542 8.09 23.02 8.52
N PHE A 543 8.37 23.54 9.72
CA PHE A 543 8.48 24.98 9.96
C PHE A 543 9.60 25.64 9.14
N GLU A 544 10.76 24.99 9.03
CA GLU A 544 11.91 25.53 8.28
C GLU A 544 11.58 25.60 6.79
N ASP A 545 10.93 24.57 6.26
CA ASP A 545 10.48 24.53 4.88
C ASP A 545 9.42 25.61 4.59
N PHE A 546 8.52 25.86 5.54
CA PHE A 546 7.56 26.96 5.44
C PHE A 546 8.25 28.32 5.36
N MET A 547 9.18 28.60 6.29
CA MET A 547 9.96 29.84 6.28
C MET A 547 10.67 30.03 4.93
N ARG A 548 11.34 28.97 4.45
CA ARG A 548 12.03 28.97 3.16
C ARG A 548 11.11 29.25 1.98
N VAL A 549 9.93 28.61 1.93
CA VAL A 549 8.95 28.77 0.86
C VAL A 549 8.40 30.20 0.82
N VAL A 550 8.01 30.77 1.96
CA VAL A 550 7.49 32.14 2.02
C VAL A 550 8.59 33.15 1.66
N LYS A 551 9.78 33.03 2.27
CA LYS A 551 10.93 33.92 2.00
C LYS A 551 11.43 33.87 0.56
N SER A 552 11.22 32.75 -0.14
CA SER A 552 11.60 32.63 -1.56
C SER A 552 10.82 33.56 -2.50
N GLY A 553 9.73 34.17 -2.02
CA GLY A 553 8.86 35.03 -2.83
C GLY A 553 8.13 34.27 -3.95
N LYS A 554 7.99 32.95 -3.83
CA LYS A 554 7.32 32.07 -4.81
C LYS A 554 5.86 31.77 -4.48
N VAL A 555 5.34 32.35 -3.39
CA VAL A 555 3.94 32.24 -2.95
C VAL A 555 3.32 33.62 -2.87
N ASP A 556 2.01 33.69 -3.07
CA ASP A 556 1.24 34.94 -3.13
C ASP A 556 0.66 35.30 -1.76
N PHE A 557 0.24 34.28 -1.00
CA PHE A 557 -0.30 34.45 0.35
C PHE A 557 0.31 33.44 1.31
N SER A 558 0.25 33.75 2.60
CA SER A 558 0.71 32.88 3.67
C SER A 558 -0.27 32.90 4.84
N TYR A 559 -0.49 31.75 5.47
CA TYR A 559 -1.27 31.59 6.69
C TYR A 559 -0.43 30.93 7.79
N GLN A 560 -0.22 31.65 8.89
CA GLN A 560 0.72 31.28 9.95
C GLN A 560 0.31 31.89 11.29
N ASN A 561 1.03 31.52 12.34
CA ASN A 561 0.90 32.19 13.63
C ASN A 561 1.62 33.56 13.65
N PRO A 562 1.26 34.47 14.58
CA PRO A 562 1.84 35.81 14.68
C PRO A 562 3.36 35.85 14.83
N TYR A 563 3.95 34.86 15.50
CA TYR A 563 5.40 34.82 15.72
C TYR A 563 6.14 34.52 14.42
N ILE A 564 5.69 33.49 13.71
CA ILE A 564 6.24 33.12 12.41
C ILE A 564 6.05 34.25 11.40
N PHE A 565 4.90 34.93 11.42
CA PHE A 565 4.69 36.13 10.61
C PHE A 565 5.78 37.18 10.88
N ALA A 566 5.99 37.56 12.14
CA ALA A 566 6.99 38.58 12.49
C ALA A 566 8.42 38.18 12.12
N LEU A 567 8.79 36.89 12.29
CA LEU A 567 10.11 36.41 11.88
C LEU A 567 10.32 36.50 10.37
N ILE A 568 9.30 36.23 9.57
CA ILE A 568 9.37 36.32 8.10
C ILE A 568 9.45 37.79 7.69
N ASP A 569 8.60 38.62 8.28
CA ASP A 569 8.46 40.04 7.97
C ASP A 569 9.73 40.88 8.23
N ARG A 570 10.60 40.43 9.15
CA ARG A 570 11.93 41.03 9.37
C ARG A 570 12.89 40.85 8.20
N GLU A 571 12.66 39.86 7.35
CA GLU A 571 13.57 39.49 6.26
C GLU A 571 12.96 39.74 4.87
N VAL A 572 11.64 39.68 4.74
CA VAL A 572 10.92 39.87 3.48
C VAL A 572 9.63 40.65 3.70
N ASP A 573 9.24 41.49 2.74
CA ASP A 573 7.98 42.26 2.79
C ASP A 573 6.76 41.32 2.71
N ILE A 574 6.07 41.16 3.84
CA ILE A 574 4.77 40.49 3.92
C ILE A 574 3.78 41.37 4.68
N LYS A 575 2.53 41.44 4.21
CA LYS A 575 1.52 42.35 4.76
C LYS A 575 0.36 41.57 5.36
N PRO A 576 0.00 41.78 6.63
CA PRO A 576 -1.14 41.09 7.22
C PRO A 576 -2.43 41.67 6.61
N LEU A 577 -3.34 40.79 6.16
CA LEU A 577 -4.61 41.21 5.57
C LEU A 577 -5.73 41.12 6.60
N VAL A 578 -5.81 39.94 7.22
CA VAL A 578 -6.81 39.58 8.21
C VAL A 578 -6.19 38.68 9.28
N THR A 579 -6.84 38.62 10.44
CA THR A 579 -6.58 37.61 11.47
C THR A 579 -7.82 36.74 11.67
N THR A 580 -7.63 35.49 12.09
CA THR A 580 -8.75 34.60 12.39
C THR A 580 -9.46 34.98 13.69
N ILE A 581 -10.75 34.65 13.77
CA ILE A 581 -11.58 34.74 14.97
C ILE A 581 -11.88 33.32 15.42
N GLY A 582 -11.61 32.99 16.69
CA GLY A 582 -12.03 31.71 17.27
C GLY A 582 -11.24 30.47 16.83
N GLU A 583 -10.04 30.62 16.25
CA GLU A 583 -9.14 29.51 15.84
C GLU A 583 -8.99 28.44 16.93
N ASP A 584 -9.42 27.21 16.61
CA ASP A 584 -9.39 26.02 17.48
C ASP A 584 -9.96 26.32 18.89
N SER A 585 -10.89 27.26 19.02
CA SER A 585 -11.56 27.58 20.27
C SER A 585 -12.72 26.60 20.50
N PRO A 586 -12.86 26.00 21.69
CA PRO A 586 -13.99 25.12 21.97
C PRO A 586 -15.31 25.88 21.79
N SER A 587 -16.27 25.23 21.13
CA SER A 587 -17.64 25.70 21.00
C SER A 587 -18.27 25.79 22.40
N GLU A 588 -18.84 26.95 22.71
CA GLU A 588 -19.61 27.28 23.92
C GLU A 588 -18.84 27.57 25.24
N GLY A 589 -19.16 28.72 25.85
CA GLY A 589 -18.89 29.01 27.27
C GLY A 589 -17.66 29.86 27.62
N SER A 590 -16.76 30.19 26.68
CA SER A 590 -15.63 31.09 26.97
C SER A 590 -16.01 32.57 26.80
N LYS A 591 -15.89 33.38 27.86
CA LYS A 591 -16.02 34.86 27.82
C LYS A 591 -14.93 35.59 27.01
N ASP A 592 -13.99 34.87 26.39
CA ASP A 592 -13.04 35.43 25.42
C ASP A 592 -13.70 35.33 24.04
N ASN A 593 -13.93 36.46 23.36
CA ASN A 593 -14.59 36.55 22.04
C ASN A 593 -13.82 35.83 20.90
N GLY A 594 -12.73 35.11 21.20
CA GLY A 594 -11.89 34.42 20.22
C GLY A 594 -11.00 35.35 19.39
N ASP A 595 -10.98 36.64 19.73
CA ASP A 595 -10.31 37.73 18.99
C ASP A 595 -8.80 37.82 19.19
N SER A 596 -8.32 37.19 20.26
CA SER A 596 -6.93 37.08 20.64
C SER A 596 -6.79 35.81 21.47
N TYR A 597 -5.57 35.29 21.58
CA TYR A 597 -5.31 34.23 22.54
C TYR A 597 -4.19 34.65 23.47
N ARG A 598 -4.19 34.09 24.67
CA ARG A 598 -3.17 34.37 25.67
C ARG A 598 -2.51 33.08 26.12
N GLY A 599 -1.22 33.20 26.40
CA GLY A 599 -0.49 32.20 27.16
C GLY A 599 -0.93 32.21 28.63
N VAL A 600 -0.77 31.08 29.26
CA VAL A 600 -0.89 30.93 30.71
C VAL A 600 0.36 30.21 31.22
N ILE A 601 0.81 30.63 32.38
CA ILE A 601 1.84 29.95 33.15
C ILE A 601 1.12 29.16 34.24
N ILE A 602 1.30 27.85 34.24
CA ILE A 602 0.70 26.95 35.22
C ILE A 602 1.75 26.37 36.16
N THR A 603 1.37 26.09 37.39
CA THR A 603 2.17 25.33 38.37
C THR A 603 1.20 24.45 39.18
N ARG A 604 1.73 23.58 40.03
CA ARG A 604 0.87 22.80 40.94
C ARG A 604 0.28 23.69 42.04
N GLN A 605 -0.91 23.33 42.51
CA GLN A 605 -1.58 24.05 43.59
C GLN A 605 -0.78 23.98 44.91
N ASP A 606 -0.09 22.88 45.17
CA ASP A 606 0.79 22.70 46.34
C ASP A 606 2.21 23.24 46.13
N SER A 607 2.53 23.78 44.95
CA SER A 607 3.82 24.38 44.68
C SER A 607 4.12 25.59 45.58
N ALA A 608 5.39 25.71 45.98
CA ALA A 608 5.93 26.89 46.65
C ALA A 608 5.98 28.12 45.72
N ILE A 609 5.84 27.93 44.40
CA ILE A 609 5.83 29.00 43.41
C ILE A 609 4.47 29.74 43.46
N ARG A 610 4.50 30.98 43.95
CA ARG A 610 3.30 31.84 44.12
C ARG A 610 3.28 33.05 43.20
N ASN A 611 4.41 33.43 42.64
CA ASN A 611 4.54 34.52 41.68
C ASN A 611 5.58 34.17 40.60
N ILE A 612 5.68 35.04 39.59
CA ILE A 612 6.56 34.84 38.44
C ILE A 612 8.05 34.83 38.80
N SER A 613 8.46 35.55 39.85
CA SER A 613 9.84 35.56 40.34
C SER A 613 10.28 34.19 40.88
N GLY A 614 9.33 33.43 41.43
CA GLY A 614 9.58 32.05 41.91
C GLY A 614 9.87 31.04 40.80
N LEU A 615 9.78 31.44 39.53
CA LEU A 615 10.11 30.59 38.40
C LEU A 615 11.63 30.53 38.09
N ARG A 616 12.45 31.41 38.70
CA ARG A 616 13.90 31.39 38.49
C ARG A 616 14.51 30.08 38.99
N ASN A 617 15.45 29.53 38.21
CA ASN A 617 16.13 28.25 38.39
C ASN A 617 15.19 27.03 38.45
N LYS A 618 13.97 27.17 37.92
CA LYS A 618 12.98 26.08 37.89
C LYS A 618 12.94 25.37 36.55
N LYS A 619 12.45 24.13 36.58
CA LYS A 619 12.19 23.29 35.43
C LYS A 619 10.82 23.64 34.84
N ILE A 620 10.83 24.18 33.62
CA ILE A 620 9.63 24.67 32.94
C ILE A 620 9.36 23.83 31.70
N LEU A 621 8.17 23.22 31.62
CA LEU A 621 7.74 22.57 30.39
C LEU A 621 7.11 23.60 29.44
N ILE A 622 7.52 23.58 28.18
CA ILE A 622 6.98 24.44 27.14
C ILE A 622 6.43 23.58 26.00
N THR A 623 5.53 24.14 25.21
CA THR A 623 5.00 23.39 24.05
C THR A 623 6.04 23.22 22.96
N SER A 624 6.73 24.29 22.60
CA SER A 624 7.85 24.33 21.65
C SER A 624 8.45 25.75 21.68
N PRO A 625 9.76 25.92 21.44
CA PRO A 625 10.36 27.25 21.28
C PRO A 625 9.71 28.10 20.18
N MET A 626 9.10 27.48 19.17
CA MET A 626 8.40 28.16 18.07
C MET A 626 6.91 28.41 18.36
N SER A 627 6.43 28.05 19.56
CA SER A 627 5.02 28.20 19.92
C SER A 627 4.69 29.62 20.36
N ALA A 628 3.81 30.30 19.62
CA ALA A 628 3.34 31.63 19.99
C ALA A 628 2.60 31.64 21.34
N GLY A 629 1.68 30.68 21.57
CA GLY A 629 0.85 30.61 22.79
C GLY A 629 1.40 29.72 23.91
N GLY A 630 2.35 28.84 23.59
CA GLY A 630 2.96 27.89 24.53
C GLY A 630 4.41 28.19 24.88
N TYR A 631 4.96 29.33 24.41
CA TYR A 631 6.28 29.80 24.80
C TYR A 631 6.43 31.33 24.65
N LEU A 632 6.23 31.88 23.44
CA LEU A 632 6.54 33.28 23.15
C LEU A 632 5.75 34.25 24.03
N SER A 633 4.44 34.07 24.14
CA SER A 633 3.59 34.95 24.94
C SER A 633 4.05 35.01 26.41
N GLN A 634 4.50 33.88 26.95
CA GLN A 634 5.07 33.77 28.30
C GLN A 634 6.45 34.40 28.38
N ARG A 635 7.32 34.16 27.39
CA ARG A 635 8.65 34.79 27.30
C ARG A 635 8.56 36.31 27.28
N LEU A 636 7.70 36.89 26.43
CA LEU A 636 7.50 38.34 26.34
C LEU A 636 6.99 38.92 27.66
N PHE A 637 6.04 38.23 28.29
CA PHE A 637 5.49 38.63 29.58
C PHE A 637 6.55 38.61 30.69
N LEU A 638 7.41 37.58 30.73
CA LEU A 638 8.48 37.44 31.71
C LEU A 638 9.63 38.43 31.46
N MET A 639 9.99 38.68 30.19
CA MET A 639 11.01 39.69 29.83
C MET A 639 10.61 41.09 30.28
N LYS A 640 9.34 41.48 30.10
CA LYS A 640 8.83 42.77 30.61
C LYS A 640 8.93 42.89 32.14
N ALA A 641 8.99 41.76 32.85
CA ALA A 641 9.21 41.69 34.28
C ALA A 641 10.68 41.48 34.68
N GLY A 642 11.63 41.57 33.73
CA GLY A 642 13.06 41.38 33.98
C GLY A 642 13.49 39.94 34.22
N ILE A 643 12.71 38.95 33.75
CA ILE A 643 13.03 37.51 33.84
C ILE A 643 13.32 36.99 32.42
N ASP A 644 14.54 36.51 32.21
CA ASP A 644 15.01 35.94 30.94
C ASP A 644 14.77 34.43 30.94
N THR A 645 13.92 33.93 30.05
CA THR A 645 13.55 32.52 30.02
C THR A 645 14.71 31.58 29.67
N GLU A 646 15.73 32.05 28.96
CA GLU A 646 16.88 31.24 28.54
C GLU A 646 17.97 31.20 29.61
N LYS A 647 18.12 32.29 30.38
CA LYS A 647 19.15 32.40 31.43
C LYS A 647 18.64 31.99 32.81
N ASP A 648 17.41 32.34 33.13
CA ASP A 648 16.86 32.21 34.48
C ASP A 648 16.09 30.90 34.70
N MET A 649 15.96 30.02 33.70
CA MET A 649 15.08 28.85 33.78
C MET A 649 15.62 27.66 33.02
N LYS A 650 15.26 26.44 33.44
CA LYS A 650 15.51 25.22 32.67
C LYS A 650 14.30 24.90 31.80
N ILE A 651 14.33 25.38 30.56
CA ILE A 651 13.28 25.13 29.57
C ILE A 651 13.37 23.70 29.02
N ILE A 652 12.24 23.01 29.00
CA ILE A 652 12.10 21.65 28.44
C ILE A 652 10.97 21.64 27.44
N ASP A 653 11.30 21.27 26.21
CA ASP A 653 10.34 21.11 25.13
C ASP A 653 9.52 19.82 25.34
N ALA A 654 8.26 19.99 25.74
CA ALA A 654 7.31 18.89 25.92
C ALA A 654 6.55 18.54 24.64
N LYS A 655 6.83 19.24 23.52
CA LYS A 655 6.24 19.11 22.18
C LYS A 655 4.76 19.46 22.06
N ARG A 656 3.96 19.17 23.08
CA ARG A 656 2.50 19.29 23.05
C ARG A 656 1.94 19.90 24.32
N GLN A 657 0.82 20.61 24.19
CA GLN A 657 0.21 21.31 25.33
C GLN A 657 -0.27 20.33 26.40
N GLU A 658 -0.80 19.17 25.98
CA GLU A 658 -1.21 18.09 26.87
C GLU A 658 -0.06 17.58 27.76
N ASN A 659 1.14 17.42 27.19
CA ASN A 659 2.30 16.94 27.92
C ASN A 659 2.79 17.98 28.93
N VAL A 660 2.67 19.27 28.61
CA VAL A 660 2.95 20.35 29.57
C VAL A 660 1.97 20.28 30.74
N ILE A 661 0.66 20.18 30.47
CA ILE A 661 -0.38 20.13 31.52
C ILE A 661 -0.19 18.90 32.41
N LEU A 662 -0.04 17.72 31.81
CA LEU A 662 0.16 16.46 32.53
C LEU A 662 1.48 16.43 33.31
N GLY A 663 2.57 16.92 32.72
CA GLY A 663 3.88 16.95 33.38
C GLY A 663 3.86 17.86 34.61
N VAL A 664 3.20 19.01 34.54
CA VAL A 664 2.99 19.89 35.71
C VAL A 664 2.08 19.21 36.74
N TYR A 665 0.95 18.65 36.31
CA TYR A 665 0.03 17.95 37.21
C TYR A 665 0.70 16.80 37.99
N ARG A 666 1.58 16.05 37.33
CA ARG A 666 2.34 14.93 37.91
C ARG A 666 3.55 15.38 38.74
N GLY A 667 3.92 16.66 38.71
CA GLY A 667 5.13 17.17 39.36
C GLY A 667 6.43 16.80 38.65
N GLU A 668 6.37 16.42 37.37
CA GLU A 668 7.56 16.17 36.54
C GLU A 668 8.31 17.48 36.22
N ALA A 669 7.61 18.62 36.32
CA ALA A 669 8.16 19.96 36.20
C ALA A 669 7.52 20.92 37.20
N ASP A 670 8.24 21.98 37.54
CA ASP A 670 7.83 22.97 38.53
C ASP A 670 6.71 23.89 38.01
N ALA A 671 6.74 24.19 36.71
CA ALA A 671 5.73 24.97 36.02
C ALA A 671 5.68 24.64 34.52
N GLY A 672 4.69 25.17 33.83
CA GLY A 672 4.48 24.92 32.40
C GLY A 672 3.84 26.08 31.65
N PHE A 673 4.17 26.22 30.38
CA PHE A 673 3.66 27.26 29.48
C PHE A 673 2.71 26.65 28.45
N VAL A 674 1.44 27.06 28.48
CA VAL A 674 0.40 26.59 27.56
C VAL A 674 -0.50 27.74 27.10
N ARG A 675 -1.29 27.51 26.05
CA ARG A 675 -2.38 28.40 25.63
C ARG A 675 -3.53 28.27 26.61
N GLY A 676 -4.19 29.38 26.95
CA GLY A 676 -5.30 29.38 27.90
C GLY A 676 -6.44 28.41 27.53
N SER A 677 -6.74 28.24 26.24
CA SER A 677 -7.78 27.32 25.76
C SER A 677 -7.45 25.84 26.03
N ALA A 678 -6.17 25.46 26.13
CA ALA A 678 -5.78 24.07 26.41
C ALA A 678 -6.23 23.61 27.81
N LEU A 679 -6.32 24.53 28.78
CA LEU A 679 -6.82 24.19 30.12
C LEU A 679 -8.33 23.88 30.13
N VAL A 680 -9.10 24.44 29.20
CA VAL A 680 -10.55 24.19 29.09
C VAL A 680 -10.80 22.79 28.54
N VAL A 681 -10.01 22.36 27.56
CA VAL A 681 -10.13 21.03 26.93
C VAL A 681 -9.76 19.91 27.91
N TRP A 682 -8.84 20.15 28.84
CA TRP A 682 -8.34 19.14 29.77
C TRP A 682 -9.05 19.11 31.13
N LYS A 683 -10.10 19.91 31.33
CA LYS A 683 -10.85 19.98 32.59
C LYS A 683 -11.44 18.62 33.01
N ASP A 684 -11.77 17.77 32.03
CA ASP A 684 -12.40 16.46 32.25
C ASP A 684 -11.35 15.34 32.41
N ALA A 685 -10.09 15.60 32.09
CA ALA A 685 -8.99 14.63 32.13
C ALA A 685 -8.02 14.84 33.30
N VAL A 686 -8.00 16.03 33.90
CA VAL A 686 -7.10 16.40 34.99
C VAL A 686 -7.90 17.14 36.06
N ASP A 687 -7.65 16.80 37.34
CA ASP A 687 -8.23 17.56 38.45
C ASP A 687 -7.64 18.97 38.47
N MET A 688 -8.40 19.92 37.89
CA MET A 688 -8.00 21.31 37.77
C MET A 688 -7.79 21.99 39.14
N LYS A 689 -8.30 21.42 40.25
CA LYS A 689 -8.01 21.92 41.61
C LYS A 689 -6.55 21.75 42.00
N LYS A 690 -5.83 20.82 41.36
CA LYS A 690 -4.38 20.60 41.59
C LYS A 690 -3.50 21.48 40.71
N ILE A 691 -4.06 22.24 39.77
CA ILE A 691 -3.32 23.16 38.92
C ILE A 691 -3.64 24.60 39.29
N ARG A 692 -2.61 25.39 39.54
CA ARG A 692 -2.69 26.84 39.69
C ARG A 692 -2.31 27.52 38.38
N VAL A 693 -3.14 28.45 37.91
CA VAL A 693 -2.70 29.46 36.93
C VAL A 693 -1.92 30.53 37.68
N LEU A 694 -0.59 30.53 37.52
CA LEU A 694 0.33 31.45 38.18
C LEU A 694 0.24 32.86 37.58
N ALA A 695 0.14 32.94 36.26
CA ALA A 695 0.00 34.19 35.53
C ALA A 695 -0.73 33.97 34.20
N ARG A 696 -1.47 34.98 33.77
CA ARG A 696 -2.03 35.08 32.41
C ARG A 696 -1.23 36.15 31.67
N THR A 697 -0.73 35.81 30.50
CA THR A 697 0.11 36.72 29.72
C THR A 697 -0.75 37.76 29.01
N THR A 698 -0.08 38.76 28.42
CA THR A 698 -0.74 39.70 27.52
C THR A 698 -1.36 38.95 26.33
N PRO A 699 -2.63 39.23 25.98
CA PRO A 699 -3.23 38.68 24.77
C PRO A 699 -2.40 39.02 23.54
N ILE A 700 -2.29 38.05 22.63
CA ILE A 700 -1.63 38.21 21.35
C ILE A 700 -2.64 38.05 20.20
N PRO A 701 -2.44 38.73 19.06
CA PRO A 701 -3.28 38.59 17.88
C PRO A 701 -3.43 37.13 17.46
N ASN A 702 -4.53 36.84 16.76
CA ASN A 702 -4.73 35.53 16.19
C ASN A 702 -3.92 35.33 14.91
N TRP A 703 -4.11 34.21 14.24
CA TRP A 703 -3.30 33.80 13.09
C TRP A 703 -3.51 34.74 11.89
N PRO A 704 -2.46 35.45 11.42
CA PRO A 704 -2.57 36.26 10.22
C PRO A 704 -2.66 35.42 8.95
N PHE A 705 -3.57 35.83 8.07
CA PHE A 705 -3.49 35.56 6.64
C PHE A 705 -2.85 36.79 5.97
N ALA A 706 -1.68 36.61 5.38
CA ALA A 706 -0.83 37.68 4.88
C ALA A 706 -0.62 37.60 3.37
N ALA A 707 -0.54 38.75 2.71
CA ALA A 707 -0.05 38.86 1.34
C ALA A 707 1.48 38.87 1.35
N CYS A 708 2.08 38.15 0.41
CA CYS A 708 3.53 38.19 0.16
C CYS A 708 3.85 39.26 -0.90
N GLY A 709 4.99 39.94 -0.80
CA GLY A 709 5.24 41.22 -1.50
C GLY A 709 5.00 41.29 -3.02
N LYS A 710 5.05 40.18 -3.77
CA LYS A 710 4.79 40.17 -5.23
C LYS A 710 3.31 40.07 -5.63
N SER A 711 2.40 40.03 -4.67
CA SER A 711 0.99 39.81 -4.95
C SER A 711 0.32 41.02 -5.60
N ASN A 712 -0.55 40.76 -6.59
CA ASN A 712 -1.31 41.78 -7.29
C ASN A 712 -2.16 42.62 -6.29
N PRO A 713 -1.95 43.94 -6.15
CA PRO A 713 -2.65 44.75 -5.15
C PRO A 713 -4.18 44.71 -5.27
N SER A 714 -4.72 44.63 -6.50
CA SER A 714 -6.15 44.53 -6.73
C SER A 714 -6.71 43.22 -6.16
N LEU A 715 -6.03 42.10 -6.44
CA LEU A 715 -6.39 40.79 -5.91
C LEU A 715 -6.24 40.74 -4.39
N VAL A 716 -5.20 41.35 -3.82
CA VAL A 716 -5.00 41.43 -2.36
C VAL A 716 -6.18 42.13 -1.68
N GLY A 717 -6.63 43.28 -2.23
CA GLY A 717 -7.79 43.99 -1.73
C GLY A 717 -9.08 43.19 -1.85
N GLU A 718 -9.25 42.45 -2.95
CA GLU A 718 -10.39 41.56 -3.18
C GLU A 718 -10.41 40.39 -2.19
N VAL A 719 -9.29 39.69 -2.01
CA VAL A 719 -9.16 38.58 -1.06
C VAL A 719 -9.42 39.05 0.37
N LYS A 720 -8.88 40.20 0.78
CA LYS A 720 -9.14 40.77 2.11
C LYS A 720 -10.64 40.95 2.36
N ARG A 721 -11.36 41.52 1.39
CA ARG A 721 -12.82 41.72 1.48
C ARG A 721 -13.56 40.39 1.57
N LEU A 722 -13.24 39.45 0.69
CA LEU A 722 -13.87 38.13 0.64
C LEU A 722 -13.68 37.33 1.94
N LEU A 723 -12.52 37.43 2.58
CA LEU A 723 -12.26 36.77 3.87
C LEU A 723 -13.08 37.40 5.00
N ILE A 724 -13.17 38.72 5.06
CA ILE A 724 -13.97 39.45 6.08
C ILE A 724 -15.46 39.15 5.92
N ASP A 725 -15.96 39.07 4.69
CA ASP A 725 -17.37 38.85 4.38
C ASP A 725 -17.80 37.37 4.43
N LEU A 726 -16.87 36.45 4.66
CA LEU A 726 -17.14 35.01 4.67
C LEU A 726 -18.02 34.61 5.88
N LYS A 727 -19.22 34.12 5.57
CA LYS A 727 -20.21 33.62 6.57
C LYS A 727 -20.61 32.15 6.37
N ASP A 728 -19.98 31.46 5.42
CA ASP A 728 -20.29 30.06 5.13
C ASP A 728 -19.82 29.16 6.29
N GLU A 729 -20.78 28.62 7.03
CA GLU A 729 -20.50 27.81 8.23
C GLU A 729 -19.71 26.55 7.91
N ALA A 730 -19.92 25.91 6.75
CA ALA A 730 -19.20 24.70 6.39
C ALA A 730 -17.72 24.98 6.14
N ILE A 731 -17.40 26.09 5.46
CA ILE A 731 -16.00 26.51 5.23
C ILE A 731 -15.33 26.89 6.54
N LEU A 732 -16.01 27.68 7.38
CA LEU A 732 -15.49 28.15 8.66
C LEU A 732 -15.30 26.97 9.65
N GLN A 733 -16.25 26.05 9.71
CA GLN A 733 -16.18 24.84 10.53
C GLN A 733 -15.06 23.90 10.07
N ALA A 734 -14.91 23.70 8.74
CA ALA A 734 -13.81 22.91 8.19
C ALA A 734 -12.46 23.51 8.58
N ALA A 735 -12.29 24.83 8.45
CA ALA A 735 -11.08 25.55 8.86
C ALA A 735 -10.91 25.68 10.40
N ARG A 736 -11.93 25.31 11.18
CA ARG A 736 -12.00 25.45 12.65
C ARG A 736 -11.83 26.90 13.13
N ILE A 737 -12.51 27.81 12.44
CA ILE A 737 -12.59 29.25 12.74
C ILE A 737 -14.04 29.70 12.83
N LYS A 738 -14.26 30.88 13.42
CA LYS A 738 -15.55 31.56 13.46
C LYS A 738 -15.67 32.68 12.42
N GLY A 739 -14.56 33.13 11.85
CA GLY A 739 -14.52 34.21 10.87
C GLY A 739 -13.13 34.84 10.76
N PHE A 740 -13.06 35.96 10.03
CA PHE A 740 -11.87 36.77 9.86
C PHE A 740 -12.16 38.23 10.21
N LYS A 741 -11.15 38.97 10.68
CA LYS A 741 -11.19 40.43 10.87
C LYS A 741 -9.99 41.10 10.23
N ALA A 742 -10.14 42.36 9.83
CA ALA A 742 -9.03 43.14 9.29
C ALA A 742 -7.82 43.17 10.25
N ALA A 743 -6.63 43.10 9.67
CA ALA A 743 -5.37 43.24 10.40
C ALA A 743 -4.45 44.25 9.70
N GLY A 744 -3.52 44.82 10.46
CA GLY A 744 -2.50 45.75 9.98
C GLY A 744 -1.16 45.54 10.71
N ASP A 745 -0.12 46.22 10.23
CA ASP A 745 1.26 46.07 10.75
C ASP A 745 1.37 46.37 12.25
N ALA A 746 0.62 47.36 12.73
CA ALA A 746 0.60 47.74 14.14
C ALA A 746 0.17 46.59 15.07
N ASP A 747 -0.63 45.64 14.59
CA ASP A 747 -1.05 44.47 15.38
C ASP A 747 0.13 43.55 15.71
N PHE A 748 1.19 43.55 14.90
CA PHE A 748 2.32 42.63 14.99
C PHE A 748 3.64 43.28 15.43
N GLU A 749 3.66 44.59 15.64
CA GLU A 749 4.85 45.36 16.00
C GLU A 749 5.55 44.82 17.26
N VAL A 750 4.77 44.36 18.24
CA VAL A 750 5.28 43.78 19.49
C VAL A 750 6.16 42.55 19.24
N PHE A 751 5.93 41.81 18.15
CA PHE A 751 6.74 40.62 17.82
C PHE A 751 8.02 40.97 17.06
N ARG A 752 8.06 42.09 16.31
CA ARG A 752 9.24 42.50 15.54
C ARG A 752 10.43 42.87 16.42
N GLN A 753 10.17 43.23 17.67
CA GLN A 753 11.17 43.62 18.67
C GLN A 753 11.94 42.41 19.26
N TYR A 754 11.51 41.18 18.96
CA TYR A 754 12.06 39.94 19.53
C TYR A 754 12.35 38.92 18.41
#